data_AF-A0A1Q5K945-F1
#
_entry.id   AF-A0A1Q5K945-F1
#
_cell.length_a   1.000
_cell.length_b   1.000
_cell.length_c   1.000
_cell.angle_alpha   90.00
_cell.angle_beta   90.00
_cell.angle_gamma   90.00
#
_symmetry.space_group_name_H-M   'P 1'
#
loop_
_entity.id
_entity.type
_entity.pdbx_description
1 polymer ?
#
loop_
_entity_poly.entity_id
_entity_poly.type
_entity_poly.pdbx_seq_one_letter_code
_entity_poly.pdbx_strand_id
1 'polypeptide(L)'
;MNRLAGVTSPYLLQHADNPVDWWPWSPEAFEEARRRDVPVLLSVGYSSCHWCHVMAHESFEDEATAAYMNAHFVSVKVDREERPDVDAVYMEAVQAATGQGGWPMTVFLTADAEPFYFGTYFPPEARHGMPSFRQVLEGVTAAWTDRRDEVGEVAGRIVRDLSERSLAHGGDGPPGEAELAQALLGLTRDYDEKRAGFGGAPKFPPSMVLEFLLRHHARTGADGALQMAADTCAAMARGGIYDQLGGGFARYAVDRDWVVPHFEKMLYDNALLCRVYAHLWRATGSELARRVALETADFMVRELRTPEGGFASALDADSEDAHGKHVEGAYYVWTPEQLREVLGEEDAAFAAEHFGVTEEGTFEEGSSVLQLPGDPDDPRAARVRQRLLAARDERPRPGRDDKIVAAWNGLAIAALAETGAFFDRPDLVERATEAADLLVRVHMGPVARLVRTSKDGRAGDHAGVLEDYGDVAEGFLALAGVTGEGAWLEFAGFLLDIVLQHFRGEGGQLYDTADDAERLIRRPQDPTDSATPAGWTAAAGALLSYAAHTGSEPHRTAAEEALGVVKALGPRAPRFIGWGLAVAEALLDGPREVAVAGPVGGELHRTALLGRAPGAVVAAGESGGAEFPLLADRPKADGAPTAYVCRHFVCDAPTTDAETLARALGGA
;
A
#
# COMPACT_ATOMS: atom_id res chain seq x y z
N MET A 1 -24.79 -16.82 19.42
CA MET A 1 -25.03 -15.37 19.55
C MET A 1 -23.80 -14.71 19.00
N ASN A 2 -23.96 -13.91 17.93
CA ASN A 2 -22.88 -13.30 17.17
C ASN A 2 -21.91 -12.54 18.12
N ARG A 3 -20.61 -12.81 17.98
CA ARG A 3 -19.56 -12.32 18.89
C ARG A 3 -18.79 -11.12 18.36
N LEU A 4 -19.15 -10.61 17.18
CA LEU A 4 -18.44 -9.49 16.56
C LEU A 4 -18.79 -8.13 17.17
N ALA A 5 -19.90 -7.99 17.90
CA ALA A 5 -20.33 -6.71 18.49
C ALA A 5 -19.33 -6.09 19.50
N GLY A 6 -18.35 -6.86 19.99
CA GLY A 6 -17.34 -6.40 20.94
C GLY A 6 -15.96 -6.10 20.35
N VAL A 7 -15.75 -6.26 19.03
CA VAL A 7 -14.44 -6.07 18.40
C VAL A 7 -14.23 -4.61 17.94
N THR A 8 -12.97 -4.24 17.66
CA THR A 8 -12.62 -2.89 17.17
C THR A 8 -12.67 -2.74 15.66
N SER A 9 -12.50 -3.84 14.91
CA SER A 9 -12.50 -3.82 13.44
C SER A 9 -13.83 -3.28 12.89
N PRO A 10 -13.80 -2.18 12.11
CA PRO A 10 -15.00 -1.68 11.43
C PRO A 10 -15.61 -2.70 10.48
N TYR A 11 -14.79 -3.49 9.78
CA TYR A 11 -15.27 -4.57 8.90
C TYR A 11 -16.05 -5.65 9.67
N LEU A 12 -15.51 -6.12 10.80
CA LEU A 12 -16.21 -7.14 11.59
C LEU A 12 -17.51 -6.58 12.20
N LEU A 13 -17.51 -5.32 12.62
CA LEU A 13 -18.69 -4.65 13.17
C LEU A 13 -19.82 -4.51 12.13
N GLN A 14 -19.51 -4.36 10.84
CA GLN A 14 -20.52 -4.38 9.75
C GLN A 14 -21.32 -5.70 9.72
N HIS A 15 -20.78 -6.78 10.30
CA HIS A 15 -21.43 -8.10 10.33
C HIS A 15 -21.96 -8.50 11.71
N ALA A 16 -21.95 -7.59 12.68
CA ALA A 16 -22.36 -7.88 14.07
C ALA A 16 -23.85 -8.24 14.20
N ASP A 17 -24.69 -7.71 13.31
CA ASP A 17 -26.13 -7.93 13.29
C ASP A 17 -26.58 -9.03 12.31
N ASN A 18 -25.64 -9.66 11.58
CA ASN A 18 -25.97 -10.75 10.67
C ASN A 18 -26.53 -11.97 11.45
N PRO A 19 -27.47 -12.73 10.86
CA PRO A 19 -28.05 -13.92 11.50
C PRO A 19 -27.05 -15.07 11.70
N VAL A 20 -25.89 -15.02 11.03
CA VAL A 20 -24.79 -15.98 11.25
C VAL A 20 -24.14 -15.75 12.61
N ASP A 21 -23.88 -16.85 13.35
CA ASP A 21 -23.19 -16.86 14.64
C ASP A 21 -21.67 -16.67 14.46
N TRP A 22 -21.27 -15.50 13.98
CA TRP A 22 -19.87 -15.20 13.68
C TRP A 22 -19.00 -15.18 14.93
N TRP A 23 -17.81 -15.76 14.79
CA TRP A 23 -16.69 -15.66 15.70
C TRP A 23 -15.58 -14.80 15.09
N PRO A 24 -14.84 -14.01 15.88
CA PRO A 24 -13.52 -13.55 15.46
C PRO A 24 -12.55 -14.74 15.37
N TRP A 25 -11.44 -14.58 14.66
CA TRP A 25 -10.34 -15.54 14.71
C TRP A 25 -9.81 -15.65 16.15
N SER A 26 -10.10 -16.76 16.80
CA SER A 26 -9.86 -16.94 18.24
C SER A 26 -9.72 -18.42 18.60
N PRO A 27 -8.88 -18.78 19.59
CA PRO A 27 -8.75 -20.16 20.07
C PRO A 27 -10.10 -20.78 20.44
N GLU A 28 -11.00 -20.00 21.04
CA GLU A 28 -12.32 -20.43 21.48
C GLU A 28 -13.21 -20.89 20.31
N ALA A 29 -13.07 -20.27 19.12
CA ALA A 29 -13.80 -20.71 17.93
C ALA A 29 -13.36 -22.12 17.49
N PHE A 30 -12.05 -22.38 17.51
CA PHE A 30 -11.49 -23.70 17.16
C PHE A 30 -11.80 -24.76 18.22
N GLU A 31 -11.80 -24.39 19.51
CA GLU A 31 -12.26 -25.27 20.59
C GLU A 31 -13.74 -25.62 20.44
N GLU A 32 -14.59 -24.66 20.08
CA GLU A 32 -16.01 -24.89 19.82
C GLU A 32 -16.22 -25.81 18.62
N ALA A 33 -15.44 -25.63 17.55
CA ALA A 33 -15.47 -26.52 16.38
C ALA A 33 -15.11 -27.95 16.77
N ARG A 34 -14.09 -28.12 17.61
CA ARG A 34 -13.69 -29.43 18.17
C ARG A 34 -14.76 -30.03 19.07
N ARG A 35 -15.42 -29.21 19.91
CA ARG A 35 -16.50 -29.64 20.82
C ARG A 35 -17.74 -30.12 20.06
N ARG A 36 -18.08 -29.41 18.98
CA ARG A 36 -19.25 -29.73 18.12
C ARG A 36 -18.95 -30.79 17.06
N ASP A 37 -17.67 -31.10 16.82
CA ASP A 37 -17.17 -31.95 15.72
C ASP A 37 -17.70 -31.49 14.34
N VAL A 38 -17.59 -30.19 14.09
CA VAL A 38 -17.97 -29.55 12.84
C VAL A 38 -16.77 -28.79 12.25
N PRO A 39 -16.70 -28.61 10.92
CA PRO A 39 -15.64 -27.83 10.32
C PRO A 39 -15.78 -26.33 10.65
N VAL A 40 -14.67 -25.62 10.48
CA VAL A 40 -14.65 -24.15 10.57
C VAL A 40 -14.87 -23.59 9.16
N LEU A 41 -15.75 -22.59 9.03
CA LEU A 41 -15.89 -21.79 7.82
C LEU A 41 -15.22 -20.43 8.07
N LEU A 42 -14.07 -20.22 7.44
CA LEU A 42 -13.32 -18.97 7.48
C LEU A 42 -13.77 -18.06 6.32
N SER A 43 -14.16 -16.84 6.63
CA SER A 43 -14.42 -15.77 5.65
C SER A 43 -13.51 -14.57 5.93
N VAL A 44 -12.66 -14.21 4.97
CA VAL A 44 -11.70 -13.10 5.07
C VAL A 44 -12.06 -11.98 4.09
N GLY A 45 -12.05 -10.73 4.55
CA GLY A 45 -12.35 -9.54 3.76
C GLY A 45 -11.87 -8.26 4.45
N TYR A 46 -12.35 -7.10 4.00
CA TYR A 46 -12.07 -5.76 4.57
C TYR A 46 -13.24 -4.82 4.24
N SER A 47 -13.28 -3.67 4.92
CA SER A 47 -14.45 -2.77 5.00
C SER A 47 -14.86 -2.12 3.67
N SER A 48 -13.91 -1.77 2.80
CA SER A 48 -14.16 -1.12 1.50
C SER A 48 -14.35 -2.10 0.33
N CYS A 49 -14.36 -3.41 0.61
CA CYS A 49 -14.44 -4.46 -0.41
C CYS A 49 -15.87 -4.65 -0.92
N HIS A 50 -16.19 -4.15 -2.11
CA HIS A 50 -17.52 -4.31 -2.74
C HIS A 50 -17.99 -5.78 -2.79
N TRP A 51 -17.17 -6.70 -3.30
CA TRP A 51 -17.55 -8.13 -3.39
C TRP A 51 -17.77 -8.78 -2.03
N CYS A 52 -17.17 -8.24 -0.97
CA CYS A 52 -17.38 -8.70 0.39
C CYS A 52 -18.77 -8.28 0.90
N HIS A 53 -19.24 -7.07 0.55
CA HIS A 53 -20.62 -6.62 0.82
C HIS A 53 -21.63 -7.40 -0.02
N VAL A 54 -21.37 -7.61 -1.31
CA VAL A 54 -22.23 -8.43 -2.18
C VAL A 54 -22.43 -9.83 -1.58
N MET A 55 -21.35 -10.50 -1.18
CA MET A 55 -21.46 -11.82 -0.55
C MET A 55 -22.23 -11.77 0.78
N ALA A 56 -22.09 -10.69 1.54
CA ALA A 56 -22.82 -10.52 2.79
C ALA A 56 -24.32 -10.38 2.57
N HIS A 57 -24.74 -9.47 1.70
CA HIS A 57 -26.14 -9.25 1.36
C HIS A 57 -26.79 -10.46 0.69
N GLU A 58 -26.09 -11.10 -0.26
CA GLU A 58 -26.66 -12.21 -1.00
C GLU A 58 -26.70 -13.53 -0.22
N SER A 59 -25.83 -13.72 0.79
CA SER A 59 -25.67 -15.01 1.47
C SER A 59 -25.69 -14.95 3.00
N PHE A 60 -24.92 -14.05 3.62
CA PHE A 60 -24.77 -14.05 5.09
C PHE A 60 -25.96 -13.41 5.84
N GLU A 61 -26.74 -12.59 5.15
CA GLU A 61 -27.98 -11.98 5.66
C GLU A 61 -29.22 -12.86 5.44
N ASP A 62 -29.14 -13.87 4.57
CA ASP A 62 -30.22 -14.81 4.35
C ASP A 62 -30.39 -15.76 5.55
N GLU A 63 -31.53 -15.67 6.22
CA GLU A 63 -31.88 -16.44 7.42
C GLU A 63 -31.77 -17.96 7.21
N ALA A 64 -32.15 -18.47 6.04
CA ALA A 64 -32.12 -19.91 5.77
C ALA A 64 -30.69 -20.44 5.58
N THR A 65 -29.85 -19.66 4.91
CA THR A 65 -28.42 -19.91 4.74
C THR A 65 -27.70 -19.81 6.07
N ALA A 66 -27.95 -18.74 6.83
CA ALA A 66 -27.37 -18.53 8.15
C ALA A 66 -27.75 -19.62 9.15
N ALA A 67 -29.02 -20.05 9.20
CA ALA A 67 -29.45 -21.15 10.05
C ALA A 67 -28.70 -22.46 9.75
N TYR A 68 -28.42 -22.72 8.47
CA TYR A 68 -27.64 -23.89 8.06
C TYR A 68 -26.16 -23.75 8.43
N MET A 69 -25.55 -22.59 8.19
CA MET A 69 -24.18 -22.30 8.63
C MET A 69 -24.05 -22.53 10.15
N ASN A 70 -24.96 -21.94 10.92
CA ASN A 70 -24.97 -22.05 12.38
C ASN A 70 -25.13 -23.49 12.87
N ALA A 71 -25.88 -24.33 12.15
CA ALA A 71 -26.07 -25.73 12.51
C ALA A 71 -24.84 -26.60 12.20
N HIS A 72 -24.16 -26.33 11.08
CA HIS A 72 -23.16 -27.25 10.49
C HIS A 72 -21.71 -26.77 10.55
N PHE A 73 -21.46 -25.52 10.96
CA PHE A 73 -20.13 -24.92 10.99
C PHE A 73 -19.92 -24.11 12.26
N VAL A 74 -18.64 -23.87 12.58
CA VAL A 74 -18.24 -22.68 13.33
C VAL A 74 -17.76 -21.64 12.32
N SER A 75 -18.51 -20.55 12.19
CA SER A 75 -18.23 -19.50 11.21
C SER A 75 -17.31 -18.44 11.81
N VAL A 76 -16.15 -18.24 11.20
CA VAL A 76 -15.11 -17.29 11.61
C VAL A 76 -14.99 -16.18 10.56
N LYS A 77 -15.01 -14.93 11.02
CA LYS A 77 -14.88 -13.73 10.18
C LYS A 77 -13.57 -13.02 10.51
N VAL A 78 -12.81 -12.61 9.49
CA VAL A 78 -11.50 -11.96 9.64
C VAL A 78 -11.40 -10.72 8.77
N ASP A 79 -10.94 -9.63 9.37
CA ASP A 79 -10.47 -8.44 8.69
C ASP A 79 -9.00 -8.61 8.29
N ARG A 80 -8.70 -8.67 7.00
CA ARG A 80 -7.32 -8.83 6.50
C ARG A 80 -6.42 -7.64 6.85
N GLU A 81 -6.99 -6.47 7.08
CA GLU A 81 -6.21 -5.29 7.45
C GLU A 81 -5.73 -5.36 8.90
N GLU A 82 -6.43 -6.12 9.75
CA GLU A 82 -6.02 -6.40 11.13
C GLU A 82 -5.23 -7.71 11.26
N ARG A 83 -5.53 -8.71 10.42
CA ARG A 83 -4.90 -10.04 10.41
C ARG A 83 -4.36 -10.42 9.02
N PRO A 84 -3.38 -9.68 8.47
CA PRO A 84 -2.77 -10.00 7.18
C PRO A 84 -2.01 -11.33 7.23
N ASP A 85 -1.59 -11.76 8.42
CA ASP A 85 -0.95 -13.05 8.68
C ASP A 85 -1.87 -14.23 8.35
N VAL A 86 -3.13 -14.17 8.82
CA VAL A 86 -4.15 -15.18 8.53
C VAL A 86 -4.49 -15.15 7.04
N ASP A 87 -4.69 -13.95 6.49
CA ASP A 87 -4.98 -13.75 5.07
C ASP A 87 -3.89 -14.37 4.17
N ALA A 88 -2.60 -14.05 4.41
CA ALA A 88 -1.49 -14.54 3.61
C ALA A 88 -1.40 -16.07 3.59
N VAL A 89 -1.51 -16.71 4.75
CA VAL A 89 -1.41 -18.16 4.89
C VAL A 89 -2.51 -18.88 4.10
N TYR A 90 -3.75 -18.41 4.21
CA TYR A 90 -4.87 -19.06 3.51
C TYR A 90 -4.96 -18.66 2.04
N MET A 91 -4.62 -17.41 1.68
CA MET A 91 -4.58 -16.97 0.29
C MET A 91 -3.56 -17.78 -0.50
N GLU A 92 -2.41 -18.11 0.10
CA GLU A 92 -1.43 -19.00 -0.54
C GLU A 92 -2.02 -20.39 -0.79
N ALA A 93 -2.79 -20.94 0.16
CA ALA A 93 -3.48 -22.22 -0.02
C ALA A 93 -4.48 -22.16 -1.19
N VAL A 94 -5.26 -21.08 -1.28
CA VAL A 94 -6.20 -20.84 -2.39
C VAL A 94 -5.45 -20.80 -3.72
N GLN A 95 -4.46 -19.93 -3.84
CA GLN A 95 -3.69 -19.73 -5.07
C GLN A 95 -2.95 -21.00 -5.50
N ALA A 96 -2.39 -21.76 -4.55
CA ALA A 96 -1.70 -23.01 -4.83
C ALA A 96 -2.60 -24.05 -5.51
N ALA A 97 -3.90 -24.03 -5.22
CA ALA A 97 -4.83 -25.03 -5.69
C ALA A 97 -5.73 -24.58 -6.85
N THR A 98 -6.06 -23.29 -6.95
CA THR A 98 -6.92 -22.76 -8.02
C THR A 98 -6.13 -22.01 -9.09
N GLY A 99 -4.89 -21.59 -8.80
CA GLY A 99 -4.07 -20.71 -9.64
C GLY A 99 -4.48 -19.23 -9.59
N GLN A 100 -5.52 -18.87 -8.84
CA GLN A 100 -5.99 -17.49 -8.69
C GLN A 100 -6.40 -17.22 -7.23
N GLY A 101 -6.44 -15.95 -6.83
CA GLY A 101 -6.87 -15.54 -5.49
C GLY A 101 -7.70 -14.27 -5.55
N GLY A 102 -8.33 -13.91 -4.44
CA GLY A 102 -9.12 -12.69 -4.34
C GLY A 102 -10.03 -12.69 -3.12
N TRP A 103 -10.57 -11.52 -2.82
CA TRP A 103 -11.53 -11.32 -1.73
C TRP A 103 -12.95 -11.13 -2.29
N PRO A 104 -14.01 -11.58 -1.59
CA PRO A 104 -13.97 -12.29 -0.31
C PRO A 104 -13.34 -13.68 -0.45
N MET A 105 -12.57 -14.10 0.55
CA MET A 105 -11.95 -15.43 0.59
C MET A 105 -12.76 -16.33 1.51
N THR A 106 -13.15 -17.51 1.02
CA THR A 106 -13.96 -18.49 1.75
C THR A 106 -13.22 -19.82 1.85
N VAL A 107 -12.84 -20.23 3.05
CA VAL A 107 -12.03 -21.43 3.30
C VAL A 107 -12.69 -22.30 4.35
N PHE A 108 -12.67 -23.61 4.15
CA PHE A 108 -13.15 -24.60 5.11
C PHE A 108 -11.96 -25.30 5.74
N LEU A 109 -11.92 -25.27 7.08
CA LEU A 109 -10.81 -25.73 7.90
C LEU A 109 -11.23 -26.85 8.85
N THR A 110 -10.27 -27.69 9.21
CA THR A 110 -10.40 -28.56 10.38
C THR A 110 -10.37 -27.73 11.68
N ALA A 111 -10.70 -28.34 12.82
CA ALA A 111 -10.58 -27.69 14.13
C ALA A 111 -9.11 -27.41 14.54
N ASP A 112 -8.15 -27.93 13.79
CA ASP A 112 -6.72 -27.66 13.93
C ASP A 112 -6.22 -26.61 12.90
N ALA A 113 -7.16 -25.87 12.31
CA ALA A 113 -6.93 -24.80 11.33
C ALA A 113 -6.34 -25.27 9.98
N GLU A 114 -6.41 -26.56 9.65
CA GLU A 114 -5.89 -27.07 8.38
C GLU A 114 -6.92 -26.92 7.26
N PRO A 115 -6.59 -26.27 6.12
CA PRO A 115 -7.54 -26.05 5.03
C PRO A 115 -7.75 -27.33 4.23
N PHE A 116 -9.00 -27.60 3.86
CA PHE A 116 -9.33 -28.76 3.01
C PHE A 116 -10.27 -28.44 1.83
N TYR A 117 -10.89 -27.26 1.82
CA TYR A 117 -11.66 -26.76 0.69
C TYR A 117 -11.64 -25.23 0.69
N PHE A 118 -11.68 -24.59 -0.47
CA PHE A 118 -11.61 -23.13 -0.60
C PHE A 118 -12.23 -22.62 -1.89
N GLY A 119 -12.58 -21.34 -1.87
CA GLY A 119 -12.92 -20.51 -3.03
C GLY A 119 -12.90 -19.04 -2.67
N THR A 120 -13.27 -18.20 -3.63
CA THR A 120 -13.42 -16.76 -3.40
C THR A 120 -14.90 -16.46 -3.10
N TYR A 121 -15.60 -15.89 -4.08
CA TYR A 121 -17.03 -15.62 -4.05
C TYR A 121 -17.85 -16.83 -4.51
N PHE A 122 -18.95 -17.10 -3.82
CA PHE A 122 -19.94 -18.10 -4.21
C PHE A 122 -21.33 -17.44 -4.32
N PRO A 123 -22.04 -17.61 -5.44
CA PRO A 123 -23.34 -16.98 -5.65
C PRO A 123 -24.48 -17.64 -4.86
N PRO A 124 -25.59 -16.93 -4.58
CA PRO A 124 -26.75 -17.52 -3.90
C PRO A 124 -27.43 -18.60 -4.75
N GLU A 125 -27.35 -18.48 -6.07
CA GLU A 125 -27.85 -19.45 -7.04
C GLU A 125 -26.74 -19.91 -7.99
N ALA A 126 -26.82 -21.16 -8.47
CA ALA A 126 -25.83 -21.71 -9.37
C ALA A 126 -25.85 -20.96 -10.72
N ARG A 127 -24.72 -20.36 -11.10
CA ARG A 127 -24.60 -19.58 -12.34
C ARG A 127 -23.22 -19.71 -12.94
N HIS A 128 -23.14 -19.67 -14.27
CA HIS A 128 -21.89 -19.72 -15.04
C HIS A 128 -20.94 -20.88 -14.67
N GLY A 129 -21.50 -22.04 -14.32
CA GLY A 129 -20.73 -23.22 -13.91
C GLY A 129 -20.21 -23.18 -12.48
N MET A 130 -20.50 -22.13 -11.71
CA MET A 130 -20.23 -22.06 -10.28
C MET A 130 -21.40 -22.67 -9.49
N PRO A 131 -21.12 -23.52 -8.49
CA PRO A 131 -22.15 -23.98 -7.56
C PRO A 131 -22.67 -22.80 -6.73
N SER A 132 -23.91 -22.90 -6.25
CA SER A 132 -24.38 -21.94 -5.26
C SER A 132 -23.64 -22.12 -3.94
N PHE A 133 -23.60 -21.07 -3.13
CA PHE A 133 -23.01 -21.13 -1.79
C PHE A 133 -23.67 -22.23 -0.96
N ARG A 134 -24.99 -22.39 -1.07
CA ARG A 134 -25.73 -23.48 -0.42
C ARG A 134 -25.23 -24.87 -0.84
N GLN A 135 -25.02 -25.09 -2.15
CA GLN A 135 -24.50 -26.36 -2.66
C GLN A 135 -23.09 -26.65 -2.16
N VAL A 136 -22.25 -25.61 -2.02
CA VAL A 136 -20.90 -25.74 -1.45
C VAL A 136 -20.99 -26.15 0.02
N LEU A 137 -21.82 -25.49 0.83
CA LEU A 137 -22.02 -25.81 2.25
C LEU A 137 -22.50 -27.27 2.44
N GLU A 138 -23.46 -27.71 1.63
CA GLU A 138 -23.97 -29.09 1.66
C GLU A 138 -22.91 -30.11 1.24
N GLY A 139 -22.14 -29.80 0.18
CA GLY A 139 -21.05 -30.66 -0.29
C GLY A 139 -19.92 -30.83 0.74
N VAL A 140 -19.54 -29.74 1.42
CA VAL A 140 -18.55 -29.78 2.50
C VAL A 140 -19.07 -30.58 3.69
N THR A 141 -20.32 -30.37 4.09
CA THR A 141 -20.92 -31.10 5.21
C THR A 141 -20.95 -32.60 4.93
N ALA A 142 -21.37 -33.02 3.73
CA ALA A 142 -21.38 -34.42 3.33
C ALA A 142 -19.96 -35.02 3.28
N ALA A 143 -18.97 -34.27 2.78
CA ALA A 143 -17.58 -34.71 2.82
C ALA A 143 -17.07 -34.91 4.26
N TRP A 144 -17.41 -34.00 5.17
CA TRP A 144 -17.01 -34.07 6.57
C TRP A 144 -17.63 -35.26 7.32
N THR A 145 -18.91 -35.56 7.07
CA THR A 145 -19.63 -36.65 7.75
C THR A 145 -19.34 -38.02 7.15
N ASP A 146 -19.30 -38.11 5.82
CA ASP A 146 -19.31 -39.40 5.13
C ASP A 146 -17.91 -39.84 4.69
N ARG A 147 -16.97 -38.89 4.57
CA ARG A 147 -15.63 -39.09 4.00
C ARG A 147 -14.53 -38.38 4.82
N ARG A 148 -14.63 -38.46 6.15
CA ARG A 148 -13.73 -37.75 7.08
C ARG A 148 -12.25 -38.07 6.87
N ASP A 149 -11.92 -39.32 6.56
CA ASP A 149 -10.54 -39.73 6.29
C ASP A 149 -9.98 -39.05 5.03
N GLU A 150 -10.79 -38.94 3.96
CA GLU A 150 -10.39 -38.23 2.73
C GLU A 150 -10.15 -36.74 3.01
N VAL A 151 -10.98 -36.11 3.86
CA VAL A 151 -10.78 -34.71 4.28
C VAL A 151 -9.46 -34.54 5.01
N GLY A 152 -9.13 -35.45 5.95
CA GLY A 152 -7.85 -35.42 6.66
C GLY A 152 -6.64 -35.62 5.74
N GLU A 153 -6.74 -36.52 4.75
CA GLU A 153 -5.69 -36.73 3.75
C GLU A 153 -5.46 -35.49 2.87
N VAL A 154 -6.54 -34.80 2.48
CA VAL A 154 -6.47 -33.55 1.70
C VAL A 154 -5.85 -32.44 2.53
N ALA A 155 -6.32 -32.25 3.77
CA ALA A 155 -5.79 -31.25 4.69
C ALA A 155 -4.29 -31.44 4.94
N GLY A 156 -3.89 -32.66 5.31
CA GLY A 156 -2.50 -33.00 5.57
C GLY A 156 -1.61 -32.87 4.32
N ARG A 157 -2.15 -33.08 3.11
CA ARG A 157 -1.42 -32.83 1.86
C ARG A 157 -1.19 -31.34 1.64
N ILE A 158 -2.23 -30.51 1.77
CA ILE A 158 -2.12 -29.05 1.61
C ILE A 158 -1.13 -28.48 2.63
N VAL A 159 -1.20 -28.87 3.90
CA VAL A 159 -0.26 -28.42 4.93
C VAL A 159 1.18 -28.81 4.61
N ARG A 160 1.42 -30.06 4.17
CA ARG A 160 2.76 -30.48 3.74
C ARG A 160 3.25 -29.68 2.54
N ASP A 161 2.44 -29.55 1.49
CA ASP A 161 2.80 -28.81 0.28
C ASP A 161 3.12 -27.33 0.60
N LEU A 162 2.37 -26.71 1.53
CA LEU A 162 2.63 -25.35 2.01
C LEU A 162 3.89 -25.26 2.88
N SER A 163 4.21 -26.29 3.66
CA SER A 163 5.41 -26.32 4.52
C SER A 163 6.70 -26.61 3.76
N GLU A 164 6.63 -27.40 2.68
CA GLU A 164 7.76 -27.75 1.83
C GLU A 164 8.08 -26.66 0.79
N ARG A 165 7.14 -25.73 0.57
CA ARG A 165 7.36 -24.51 -0.21
C ARG A 165 8.29 -23.55 0.55
N SER A 166 9.58 -23.80 0.42
CA SER A 166 10.59 -22.77 0.68
C SER A 166 10.68 -21.84 -0.52
N LEU A 167 10.57 -20.53 -0.29
CA LEU A 167 10.88 -19.56 -1.33
C LEU A 167 12.33 -19.72 -1.79
N ALA A 168 12.53 -19.67 -3.09
CA ALA A 168 13.85 -19.65 -3.68
C ALA A 168 14.47 -18.28 -3.39
N HIS A 169 15.24 -18.19 -2.30
CA HIS A 169 16.20 -17.12 -2.11
C HIS A 169 17.28 -17.28 -3.20
N GLY A 170 17.51 -16.26 -4.02
CA GLY A 170 18.23 -16.35 -5.31
C GLY A 170 19.73 -16.61 -5.24
N GLY A 171 20.20 -17.44 -4.30
CA GLY A 171 21.60 -17.72 -3.99
C GLY A 171 22.29 -16.61 -3.22
N ASP A 172 23.57 -16.80 -2.92
CA ASP A 172 24.35 -15.88 -2.08
C ASP A 172 24.51 -14.48 -2.70
N GLY A 173 24.39 -13.45 -1.86
CA GLY A 173 24.66 -12.05 -2.18
C GLY A 173 23.54 -11.29 -2.91
N PRO A 174 23.65 -9.95 -2.95
CA PRO A 174 22.63 -9.06 -3.53
C PRO A 174 22.53 -9.16 -5.06
N PRO A 175 21.44 -8.65 -5.67
CA PRO A 175 21.27 -8.59 -7.13
C PRO A 175 22.29 -7.65 -7.78
N GLY A 176 22.69 -7.96 -9.02
CA GLY A 176 23.57 -7.13 -9.83
C GLY A 176 22.84 -6.41 -10.96
N GLU A 177 23.61 -5.70 -11.80
CA GLU A 177 23.08 -4.99 -12.97
C GLU A 177 22.37 -5.92 -13.97
N ALA A 178 22.81 -7.18 -14.06
CA ALA A 178 22.25 -8.16 -14.97
C ALA A 178 20.79 -8.50 -14.60
N GLU A 179 20.50 -8.69 -13.32
CA GLU A 179 19.14 -8.96 -12.82
C GLU A 179 18.22 -7.77 -13.05
N LEU A 180 18.69 -6.53 -12.80
CA LEU A 180 17.89 -5.33 -13.02
C LEU A 180 17.64 -5.06 -14.51
N ALA A 181 18.61 -5.32 -15.37
CA ALA A 181 18.44 -5.24 -16.82
C ALA A 181 17.43 -6.27 -17.33
N GLN A 182 17.44 -7.50 -16.79
CA GLN A 182 16.44 -8.53 -17.13
C GLN A 182 15.03 -8.14 -16.65
N ALA A 183 14.92 -7.58 -15.45
CA ALA A 183 13.67 -7.05 -14.92
C ALA A 183 13.10 -5.95 -15.83
N LEU A 184 13.94 -4.98 -16.24
CA LEU A 184 13.55 -3.93 -17.17
C LEU A 184 13.05 -4.51 -18.50
N LEU A 185 13.78 -5.47 -19.10
CA LEU A 185 13.36 -6.13 -20.33
C LEU A 185 12.02 -6.86 -20.17
N GLY A 186 11.76 -7.46 -19.01
CA GLY A 186 10.47 -8.06 -18.67
C GLY A 186 9.34 -7.03 -18.64
N LEU A 187 9.55 -5.91 -17.97
CA LEU A 187 8.59 -4.80 -17.91
C LEU A 187 8.32 -4.19 -19.28
N THR A 188 9.36 -3.96 -20.09
CA THR A 188 9.20 -3.43 -21.45
C THR A 188 8.35 -4.34 -22.33
N ARG A 189 8.42 -5.67 -22.15
CA ARG A 189 7.57 -6.60 -22.90
C ARG A 189 6.11 -6.60 -22.47
N ASP A 190 5.84 -6.27 -21.21
CA ASP A 190 4.49 -6.26 -20.63
C ASP A 190 3.82 -4.87 -20.67
N TYR A 191 4.58 -3.83 -21.04
CA TYR A 191 4.11 -2.46 -21.15
C TYR A 191 3.13 -2.29 -22.32
N ASP A 192 1.94 -1.70 -22.05
CA ASP A 192 0.98 -1.34 -23.09
C ASP A 192 1.29 0.08 -23.59
N GLU A 193 2.07 0.21 -24.67
CA GLU A 193 2.40 1.51 -25.26
C GLU A 193 1.19 2.34 -25.71
N LYS A 194 0.03 1.72 -25.96
CA LYS A 194 -1.16 2.43 -26.42
C LYS A 194 -1.98 3.04 -25.28
N ARG A 195 -1.97 2.39 -24.12
CA ARG A 195 -2.79 2.76 -22.96
C ARG A 195 -1.97 3.11 -21.71
N ALA A 196 -0.66 3.01 -21.82
CA ALA A 196 0.33 3.04 -20.74
C ALA A 196 0.04 2.01 -19.63
N GLY A 197 0.97 1.86 -18.68
CA GLY A 197 0.90 0.84 -17.63
C GLY A 197 1.16 -0.58 -18.12
N PHE A 198 0.83 -1.56 -17.28
CA PHE A 198 1.26 -2.95 -17.46
C PHE A 198 0.08 -3.92 -17.33
N GLY A 199 0.06 -4.95 -18.18
CA GLY A 199 -0.99 -5.95 -18.20
C GLY A 199 -2.32 -5.51 -18.82
N GLY A 200 -3.36 -6.33 -18.61
CA GLY A 200 -4.72 -6.10 -19.10
C GLY A 200 -5.67 -5.53 -18.04
N ALA A 201 -6.98 -5.60 -18.31
CA ALA A 201 -8.03 -5.25 -17.35
C ALA A 201 -8.27 -6.41 -16.37
N PRO A 202 -8.56 -6.13 -15.08
CA PRO A 202 -8.49 -4.81 -14.43
C PRO A 202 -7.06 -4.29 -14.27
N LYS A 203 -6.87 -2.96 -14.23
CA LYS A 203 -5.56 -2.29 -14.12
C LYS A 203 -5.38 -1.64 -12.76
N PHE A 204 -4.33 -2.07 -12.06
CA PHE A 204 -3.89 -1.51 -10.78
C PHE A 204 -2.73 -0.51 -10.99
N PRO A 205 -2.67 0.59 -10.24
CA PRO A 205 -1.53 1.49 -10.21
C PRO A 205 -0.22 0.74 -9.85
N PRO A 206 0.80 0.74 -10.71
CA PRO A 206 2.01 -0.04 -10.51
C PRO A 206 3.07 0.76 -9.72
N SER A 207 2.71 1.38 -8.60
CA SER A 207 3.49 2.41 -7.90
C SER A 207 4.94 1.99 -7.61
N MET A 208 5.15 0.78 -7.11
CA MET A 208 6.47 0.22 -6.80
C MET A 208 7.33 0.04 -8.06
N VAL A 209 6.71 -0.37 -9.17
CA VAL A 209 7.39 -0.48 -10.47
C VAL A 209 7.76 0.91 -11.00
N LEU A 210 6.87 1.90 -10.86
CA LEU A 210 7.15 3.27 -11.28
C LEU A 210 8.35 3.84 -10.52
N GLU A 211 8.44 3.60 -9.20
CA GLU A 211 9.60 3.99 -8.41
C GLU A 211 10.89 3.32 -8.91
N PHE A 212 10.84 2.00 -9.20
CA PHE A 212 11.98 1.31 -9.81
C PHE A 212 12.41 1.96 -11.12
N LEU A 213 11.48 2.25 -12.02
CA LEU A 213 11.80 2.85 -13.32
C LEU A 213 12.45 4.23 -13.19
N LEU A 214 11.98 5.05 -12.24
CA LEU A 214 12.57 6.36 -11.94
C LEU A 214 14.00 6.22 -11.40
N ARG A 215 14.24 5.30 -10.46
CA ARG A 215 15.58 5.05 -9.91
C ARG A 215 16.52 4.44 -10.95
N HIS A 216 16.01 3.51 -11.76
CA HIS A 216 16.77 2.91 -12.86
C HIS A 216 17.21 3.97 -13.86
N HIS A 217 16.32 4.88 -14.26
CA HIS A 217 16.68 6.02 -15.11
C HIS A 217 17.73 6.90 -14.44
N ALA A 218 17.57 7.24 -13.16
CA ALA A 218 18.51 8.10 -12.46
C ALA A 218 19.95 7.51 -12.38
N ARG A 219 20.10 6.19 -12.21
CA ARG A 219 21.41 5.53 -12.20
C ARG A 219 22.01 5.34 -13.59
N THR A 220 21.19 4.96 -14.57
CA THR A 220 21.66 4.46 -15.87
C THR A 220 21.49 5.42 -17.04
N GLY A 221 20.64 6.43 -16.91
CA GLY A 221 20.21 7.28 -18.02
C GLY A 221 19.25 6.60 -19.01
N ALA A 222 18.61 5.49 -18.65
CA ALA A 222 17.69 4.77 -19.53
C ALA A 222 16.40 5.57 -19.80
N ASP A 223 16.32 6.27 -20.94
CA ASP A 223 15.15 7.08 -21.33
C ASP A 223 13.86 6.25 -21.45
N GLY A 224 13.97 5.00 -21.90
CA GLY A 224 12.81 4.10 -22.00
C GLY A 224 12.16 3.81 -20.63
N ALA A 225 12.94 3.75 -19.55
CA ALA A 225 12.41 3.58 -18.20
C ALA A 225 11.63 4.83 -17.75
N LEU A 226 12.20 6.02 -17.98
CA LEU A 226 11.54 7.29 -17.68
C LEU A 226 10.26 7.46 -18.49
N GLN A 227 10.27 7.10 -19.77
CA GLN A 227 9.11 7.19 -20.65
C GLN A 227 7.95 6.32 -20.15
N MET A 228 8.21 5.05 -19.83
CA MET A 228 7.19 4.15 -19.27
C MET A 228 6.59 4.71 -17.97
N ALA A 229 7.42 5.27 -17.09
CA ALA A 229 6.96 5.87 -15.84
C ALA A 229 6.10 7.13 -16.10
N ALA A 230 6.58 8.04 -16.93
CA ALA A 230 5.92 9.30 -17.24
C ALA A 230 4.58 9.09 -17.96
N ASP A 231 4.52 8.20 -18.95
CA ASP A 231 3.31 7.89 -19.69
C ASP A 231 2.26 7.21 -18.82
N THR A 232 2.68 6.27 -17.96
CA THR A 232 1.76 5.60 -17.03
C THR A 232 1.18 6.59 -16.04
N CYS A 233 2.02 7.45 -15.46
CA CYS A 233 1.58 8.53 -14.58
C CYS A 233 0.65 9.51 -15.30
N ALA A 234 0.93 9.87 -16.55
CA ALA A 234 0.08 10.76 -17.32
C ALA A 234 -1.29 10.12 -17.63
N ALA A 235 -1.32 8.85 -18.03
CA ALA A 235 -2.54 8.12 -18.31
C ALA A 235 -3.44 8.00 -17.07
N MET A 236 -2.88 7.63 -15.91
CA MET A 236 -3.64 7.55 -14.66
C MET A 236 -4.19 8.92 -14.22
N ALA A 237 -3.37 9.97 -14.27
CA ALA A 237 -3.77 11.32 -13.85
C ALA A 237 -4.87 11.93 -14.75
N ARG A 238 -4.95 11.49 -16.00
CA ARG A 238 -5.94 11.95 -16.99
C ARG A 238 -7.17 11.04 -17.09
N GLY A 239 -7.08 9.82 -16.57
CA GLY A 239 -8.18 8.86 -16.50
C GLY A 239 -9.18 9.19 -15.39
N GLY A 240 -10.23 8.39 -15.30
CA GLY A 240 -11.22 8.48 -14.23
C GLY A 240 -10.79 7.79 -12.93
N ILE A 241 -9.67 7.04 -12.93
CA ILE A 241 -9.04 6.55 -11.70
C ILE A 241 -8.55 7.69 -10.79
N TYR A 242 -8.21 8.85 -11.36
CA TYR A 242 -7.89 10.06 -10.61
C TYR A 242 -9.14 10.93 -10.49
N ASP A 243 -9.48 11.33 -9.25
CA ASP A 243 -10.63 12.21 -9.02
C ASP A 243 -10.32 13.64 -9.47
N GLN A 244 -10.85 13.99 -10.64
CA GLN A 244 -10.60 15.28 -11.30
C GLN A 244 -11.11 16.50 -10.50
N LEU A 245 -12.01 16.30 -9.53
CA LEU A 245 -12.56 17.39 -8.70
C LEU A 245 -11.88 17.49 -7.34
N GLY A 246 -11.71 16.36 -6.64
CA GLY A 246 -11.22 16.29 -5.27
C GLY A 246 -9.75 15.90 -5.12
N GLY A 247 -9.13 15.40 -6.17
CA GLY A 247 -7.83 14.74 -6.09
C GLY A 247 -7.91 13.37 -5.42
N GLY A 248 -6.75 12.71 -5.38
CA GLY A 248 -6.61 11.34 -4.92
C GLY A 248 -7.09 10.31 -5.94
N PHE A 249 -6.56 9.11 -5.79
CA PHE A 249 -6.77 7.98 -6.67
C PHE A 249 -7.73 6.97 -6.05
N ALA A 250 -8.60 6.43 -6.90
CA ALA A 250 -9.26 5.17 -6.67
C ALA A 250 -8.28 4.01 -6.82
N ARG A 251 -8.57 2.87 -6.21
CA ARG A 251 -7.61 1.75 -6.10
C ARG A 251 -7.23 1.14 -7.44
N TYR A 252 -8.18 0.93 -8.34
CA TYR A 252 -7.90 0.35 -9.65
C TYR A 252 -8.99 0.66 -10.67
N ALA A 253 -8.66 0.52 -11.95
CA ALA A 253 -9.61 0.63 -13.04
C ALA A 253 -10.10 -0.75 -13.51
N VAL A 254 -11.40 -0.89 -13.76
CA VAL A 254 -11.99 -2.13 -14.30
C VAL A 254 -11.63 -2.34 -15.76
N ASP A 255 -11.42 -1.25 -16.50
CA ASP A 255 -11.07 -1.26 -17.90
C ASP A 255 -9.56 -1.06 -18.13
N ARG A 256 -9.15 -1.07 -19.41
CA ARG A 256 -7.74 -0.98 -19.80
C ARG A 256 -7.24 0.46 -19.98
N ASP A 257 -8.17 1.40 -20.09
CA ASP A 257 -7.97 2.79 -20.48
C ASP A 257 -7.95 3.73 -19.26
N TRP A 258 -8.01 3.18 -18.04
CA TRP A 258 -8.01 3.92 -16.75
C TRP A 258 -9.27 4.79 -16.53
N VAL A 259 -10.40 4.44 -17.15
CA VAL A 259 -11.60 5.30 -17.17
C VAL A 259 -12.53 5.02 -16.00
N VAL A 260 -12.93 3.77 -15.81
CA VAL A 260 -13.91 3.35 -14.82
C VAL A 260 -13.17 2.74 -13.63
N PRO A 261 -13.15 3.42 -12.46
CA PRO A 261 -12.55 2.86 -11.27
C PRO A 261 -13.50 1.90 -10.55
N HIS A 262 -12.94 1.06 -9.67
CA HIS A 262 -13.62 0.75 -8.42
C HIS A 262 -13.36 1.88 -7.44
N PHE A 263 -14.42 2.54 -6.97
CA PHE A 263 -14.33 3.89 -6.39
C PHE A 263 -13.71 3.95 -4.98
N GLU A 264 -13.32 2.81 -4.41
CA GLU A 264 -12.58 2.75 -3.15
C GLU A 264 -11.28 3.56 -3.24
N LYS A 265 -11.01 4.37 -2.22
CA LYS A 265 -9.78 5.17 -2.13
C LYS A 265 -8.99 4.78 -0.89
N MET A 266 -7.86 4.12 -1.11
CA MET A 266 -7.03 3.59 -0.04
C MET A 266 -5.88 4.54 0.29
N LEU A 267 -5.50 4.62 1.58
CA LEU A 267 -4.39 5.46 2.03
C LEU A 267 -3.07 5.06 1.35
N TYR A 268 -2.77 3.76 1.28
CA TYR A 268 -1.50 3.28 0.73
C TYR A 268 -1.33 3.63 -0.76
N ASP A 269 -2.39 3.50 -1.58
CA ASP A 269 -2.34 3.84 -3.01
C ASP A 269 -2.02 5.32 -3.17
N ASN A 270 -2.70 6.17 -2.39
CA ASN A 270 -2.54 7.61 -2.44
C ASN A 270 -1.18 8.07 -1.90
N ALA A 271 -0.67 7.44 -0.84
CA ALA A 271 0.66 7.73 -0.30
C ALA A 271 1.75 7.36 -1.31
N LEU A 272 1.70 6.15 -1.88
CA LEU A 272 2.67 5.67 -2.85
C LEU A 272 2.65 6.49 -4.14
N LEU A 273 1.45 6.79 -4.68
CA LEU A 273 1.34 7.61 -5.89
C LEU A 273 1.76 9.05 -5.62
N CYS A 274 1.38 9.66 -4.50
CA CYS A 274 1.84 11.00 -4.12
C CYS A 274 3.38 11.10 -4.19
N ARG A 275 4.07 10.13 -3.57
CA ARG A 275 5.54 10.05 -3.58
C ARG A 275 6.11 9.83 -4.98
N VAL A 276 5.54 8.90 -5.77
CA VAL A 276 5.97 8.66 -7.17
C VAL A 276 5.81 9.90 -8.05
N TYR A 277 4.69 10.63 -7.95
CA TYR A 277 4.50 11.87 -8.72
C TYR A 277 5.46 12.97 -8.28
N ALA A 278 5.77 13.08 -6.98
CA ALA A 278 6.79 14.00 -6.47
C ALA A 278 8.18 13.65 -7.04
N HIS A 279 8.53 12.37 -7.09
CA HIS A 279 9.76 11.87 -7.71
C HIS A 279 9.81 12.09 -9.23
N LEU A 280 8.70 11.87 -9.93
CA LEU A 280 8.60 12.14 -11.37
C LEU A 280 8.79 13.63 -11.65
N TRP A 281 8.19 14.51 -10.85
CA TRP A 281 8.44 15.95 -10.94
C TRP A 281 9.92 16.27 -10.69
N ARG A 282 10.54 15.71 -9.64
CA ARG A 282 11.97 15.89 -9.37
C ARG A 282 12.85 15.44 -10.54
N ALA A 283 12.43 14.41 -11.26
CA ALA A 283 13.15 13.89 -12.42
C ALA A 283 12.96 14.71 -13.72
N THR A 284 11.80 15.36 -13.89
CA THR A 284 11.37 15.89 -15.21
C THR A 284 10.95 17.37 -15.22
N GLY A 285 10.62 17.94 -14.07
CA GLY A 285 9.95 19.25 -13.95
C GLY A 285 8.48 19.25 -14.41
N SER A 286 7.84 18.09 -14.57
CA SER A 286 6.46 17.98 -15.09
C SER A 286 5.44 18.69 -14.19
N GLU A 287 4.78 19.73 -14.73
CA GLU A 287 3.70 20.43 -14.02
C GLU A 287 2.48 19.54 -13.74
N LEU A 288 2.21 18.56 -14.62
CA LEU A 288 1.18 17.55 -14.35
C LEU A 288 1.55 16.75 -13.11
N ALA A 289 2.80 16.30 -12.99
CA ALA A 289 3.26 15.53 -11.85
C ALA A 289 3.23 16.35 -10.56
N ARG A 290 3.65 17.62 -10.62
CA ARG A 290 3.54 18.57 -9.51
C ARG A 290 2.10 18.73 -9.02
N ARG A 291 1.17 18.99 -9.95
CA ARG A 291 -0.26 19.15 -9.64
C ARG A 291 -0.79 17.91 -8.92
N VAL A 292 -0.55 16.73 -9.50
CA VAL A 292 -1.09 15.47 -8.98
C VAL A 292 -0.49 15.11 -7.63
N ALA A 293 0.82 15.32 -7.42
CA ALA A 293 1.46 15.11 -6.12
C ALA A 293 0.82 15.97 -5.02
N LEU A 294 0.67 17.28 -5.28
CA LEU A 294 0.09 18.24 -4.34
C LEU A 294 -1.39 17.98 -4.07
N GLU A 295 -2.20 17.77 -5.11
CA GLU A 295 -3.63 17.50 -4.96
C GLU A 295 -3.88 16.16 -4.24
N THR A 296 -3.02 15.16 -4.43
CA THR A 296 -3.10 13.87 -3.71
C THR A 296 -2.69 14.02 -2.24
N ALA A 297 -1.65 14.79 -1.94
CA ALA A 297 -1.28 15.13 -0.57
C ALA A 297 -2.42 15.89 0.14
N ASP A 298 -2.98 16.90 -0.52
CA ASP A 298 -4.11 17.67 0.00
C ASP A 298 -5.37 16.80 0.18
N PHE A 299 -5.60 15.81 -0.71
CA PHE A 299 -6.65 14.80 -0.52
C PHE A 299 -6.45 13.98 0.75
N MET A 300 -5.25 13.42 0.98
CA MET A 300 -4.96 12.64 2.18
C MET A 300 -5.21 13.48 3.46
N VAL A 301 -4.74 14.72 3.48
CA VAL A 301 -4.93 15.64 4.62
C VAL A 301 -6.38 16.02 4.82
N ARG A 302 -7.13 16.27 3.75
CA ARG A 302 -8.52 16.74 3.84
C ARG A 302 -9.51 15.62 4.16
N GLU A 303 -9.37 14.46 3.54
CA GLU A 303 -10.37 13.40 3.60
C GLU A 303 -10.01 12.30 4.62
N LEU A 304 -8.72 11.94 4.71
CA LEU A 304 -8.26 10.79 5.50
C LEU A 304 -7.71 11.17 6.87
N ARG A 305 -7.34 12.43 7.11
CA ARG A 305 -6.80 12.81 8.43
C ARG A 305 -7.84 12.61 9.54
N THR A 306 -7.40 11.99 10.62
CA THR A 306 -8.17 11.72 11.84
C THR A 306 -7.95 12.84 12.87
N PRO A 307 -8.85 13.02 13.85
CA PRO A 307 -8.62 13.93 14.98
C PRO A 307 -7.36 13.63 15.80
N GLU A 308 -6.91 12.37 15.80
CA GLU A 308 -5.75 11.88 16.54
C GLU A 308 -4.40 12.29 15.93
N GLY A 309 -4.40 12.69 14.65
CA GLY A 309 -3.22 13.18 13.92
C GLY A 309 -2.73 12.23 12.82
N GLY A 310 -3.18 10.98 12.80
CA GLY A 310 -2.88 10.00 11.75
C GLY A 310 -3.92 10.01 10.63
N PHE A 311 -3.80 9.05 9.73
CA PHE A 311 -4.65 8.91 8.55
C PHE A 311 -5.44 7.60 8.59
N ALA A 312 -6.75 7.75 8.33
CA ALA A 312 -7.72 6.70 8.11
C ALA A 312 -7.32 5.80 6.93
N SER A 313 -7.72 4.53 6.98
CA SER A 313 -7.26 3.49 6.08
C SER A 313 -7.85 3.64 4.67
N ALA A 314 -9.13 4.03 4.57
CA ALA A 314 -9.84 4.10 3.30
C ALA A 314 -11.09 5.00 3.30
N LEU A 315 -11.55 5.34 2.10
CA LEU A 315 -12.94 5.69 1.78
C LEU A 315 -13.59 4.52 1.01
N ASP A 316 -14.84 4.24 1.35
CA ASP A 316 -15.67 3.22 0.72
C ASP A 316 -15.90 3.50 -0.78
N ALA A 317 -16.13 2.44 -1.57
CA ALA A 317 -16.53 2.55 -2.97
C ALA A 317 -18.00 2.96 -3.11
N ASP A 318 -18.82 2.57 -2.13
CA ASP A 318 -20.27 2.75 -2.15
C ASP A 318 -20.69 3.99 -1.34
N SER A 319 -21.73 4.67 -1.84
CA SER A 319 -22.41 5.75 -1.12
C SER A 319 -23.91 5.69 -1.41
N GLU A 320 -24.73 6.30 -0.54
CA GLU A 320 -26.16 6.43 -0.83
C GLU A 320 -26.39 7.29 -2.08
N ASP A 321 -27.21 6.80 -3.01
CA ASP A 321 -27.73 7.58 -4.12
C ASP A 321 -28.86 8.52 -3.66
N ALA A 322 -29.43 9.29 -4.59
CA ALA A 322 -30.55 10.20 -4.30
C ALA A 322 -31.83 9.51 -3.80
N HIS A 323 -31.88 8.17 -3.85
CA HIS A 323 -33.01 7.33 -3.43
C HIS A 323 -32.71 6.54 -2.15
N GLY A 324 -31.54 6.73 -1.54
CA GLY A 324 -31.12 6.04 -0.32
C GLY A 324 -30.65 4.60 -0.55
N LYS A 325 -30.31 4.24 -1.79
CA LYS A 325 -29.70 2.94 -2.11
C LYS A 325 -28.19 3.08 -2.09
N HIS A 326 -27.48 2.15 -1.46
CA HIS A 326 -26.02 2.05 -1.57
C HIS A 326 -25.64 1.60 -2.98
N VAL A 327 -24.89 2.45 -3.69
CA VAL A 327 -24.45 2.22 -5.06
C VAL A 327 -22.99 2.66 -5.20
N GLU A 328 -22.18 1.81 -5.83
CA GLU A 328 -20.78 2.10 -6.15
C GLU A 328 -20.68 3.37 -7.01
N GLY A 329 -19.82 4.31 -6.61
CA GLY A 329 -19.53 5.50 -7.41
C GLY A 329 -20.59 6.61 -7.41
N ALA A 330 -21.72 6.46 -6.72
CA ALA A 330 -22.82 7.44 -6.72
C ALA A 330 -22.37 8.86 -6.29
N TYR A 331 -21.40 8.96 -5.37
CA TYR A 331 -20.79 10.22 -4.97
C TYR A 331 -19.99 10.90 -6.10
N TYR A 332 -19.40 10.13 -7.01
CA TYR A 332 -18.35 10.60 -7.92
C TYR A 332 -18.81 10.85 -9.37
N VAL A 333 -19.84 10.12 -9.85
CA VAL A 333 -20.26 10.17 -11.26
C VAL A 333 -21.24 11.31 -11.57
N TRP A 334 -21.32 11.68 -12.84
CA TRP A 334 -22.15 12.81 -13.32
C TRP A 334 -22.90 12.49 -14.59
N THR A 335 -24.14 12.96 -14.70
CA THR A 335 -24.90 12.97 -15.96
C THR A 335 -24.89 14.36 -16.62
N PRO A 336 -25.17 14.47 -17.93
CA PRO A 336 -25.34 15.77 -18.59
C PRO A 336 -26.40 16.66 -17.92
N GLU A 337 -27.49 16.07 -17.41
CA GLU A 337 -28.54 16.78 -16.66
C GLU A 337 -27.98 17.42 -15.39
N GLN A 338 -27.25 16.65 -14.59
CA GLN A 338 -26.67 17.14 -13.34
C GLN A 338 -25.67 18.27 -13.60
N LEU A 339 -24.89 18.19 -14.69
CA LEU A 339 -24.04 19.30 -15.10
C LEU A 339 -24.87 20.55 -15.40
N ARG A 340 -25.97 20.43 -16.17
CA ARG A 340 -26.86 21.57 -16.49
C ARG A 340 -27.50 22.17 -15.24
N GLU A 341 -27.93 21.35 -14.30
CA GLU A 341 -28.52 21.80 -13.03
C GLU A 341 -27.53 22.62 -12.18
N VAL A 342 -26.29 22.14 -12.06
CA VAL A 342 -25.27 22.80 -11.23
C VAL A 342 -24.66 24.01 -11.91
N LEU A 343 -24.41 23.92 -13.21
CA LEU A 343 -23.57 24.87 -13.94
C LEU A 343 -24.36 25.87 -14.79
N GLY A 344 -25.56 25.50 -15.24
CA GLY A 344 -26.27 26.16 -16.33
C GLY A 344 -25.77 25.70 -17.71
N GLU A 345 -26.54 25.97 -18.75
CA GLU A 345 -26.34 25.42 -20.11
C GLU A 345 -24.94 25.62 -20.69
N GLU A 346 -24.40 26.84 -20.66
CA GLU A 346 -23.11 27.15 -21.29
C GLU A 346 -21.93 26.47 -20.59
N ASP A 347 -21.88 26.55 -19.25
CA ASP A 347 -20.81 25.94 -18.47
C ASP A 347 -20.94 24.41 -18.44
N ALA A 348 -22.16 23.88 -18.51
CA ALA A 348 -22.40 22.44 -18.61
C ALA A 348 -21.90 21.86 -19.93
N ALA A 349 -22.13 22.53 -21.05
CA ALA A 349 -21.60 22.11 -22.35
C ALA A 349 -20.06 22.09 -22.36
N PHE A 350 -19.44 23.13 -21.80
CA PHE A 350 -17.99 23.15 -21.59
C PHE A 350 -17.52 22.01 -20.68
N ALA A 351 -18.17 21.80 -19.53
CA ALA A 351 -17.81 20.76 -18.57
C ALA A 351 -17.93 19.36 -19.18
N ALA A 352 -18.96 19.12 -19.98
CA ALA A 352 -19.17 17.84 -20.64
C ALA A 352 -18.04 17.51 -21.62
N GLU A 353 -17.62 18.46 -22.45
CA GLU A 353 -16.46 18.29 -23.34
C GLU A 353 -15.16 18.16 -22.55
N HIS A 354 -14.96 19.01 -21.54
CA HIS A 354 -13.73 19.08 -20.76
C HIS A 354 -13.48 17.81 -19.93
N PHE A 355 -14.53 17.28 -19.31
CA PHE A 355 -14.44 16.11 -18.43
C PHE A 355 -14.89 14.79 -19.07
N GLY A 356 -15.31 14.80 -20.34
CA GLY A 356 -15.75 13.60 -21.05
C GLY A 356 -17.09 13.03 -20.57
N VAL A 357 -18.05 13.89 -20.23
CA VAL A 357 -19.42 13.48 -19.86
C VAL A 357 -20.28 13.36 -21.12
N THR A 358 -20.92 12.20 -21.31
CA THR A 358 -21.70 11.89 -22.52
C THR A 358 -23.11 11.43 -22.17
N GLU A 359 -24.03 11.49 -23.13
CA GLU A 359 -25.42 10.99 -22.97
C GLU A 359 -25.49 9.46 -22.81
N GLU A 360 -24.53 8.72 -23.37
CA GLU A 360 -24.44 7.27 -23.21
C GLU A 360 -23.89 6.88 -21.82
N GLY A 361 -23.12 7.77 -21.20
CA GLY A 361 -22.36 7.49 -20.00
C GLY A 361 -21.08 6.70 -20.29
N THR A 362 -20.15 6.75 -19.36
CA THR A 362 -19.02 5.78 -19.28
C THR A 362 -19.23 4.77 -18.16
N PHE A 363 -20.26 4.96 -17.34
CA PHE A 363 -20.65 4.16 -16.20
C PHE A 363 -22.17 3.93 -16.19
N GLU A 364 -22.66 3.22 -15.17
CA GLU A 364 -24.05 2.79 -15.06
C GLU A 364 -25.06 3.94 -15.18
N GLU A 365 -26.27 3.61 -15.64
CA GLU A 365 -27.42 4.52 -15.73
C GLU A 365 -27.18 5.83 -16.51
N GLY A 366 -26.28 5.80 -17.50
CA GLY A 366 -25.98 6.95 -18.35
C GLY A 366 -25.07 8.00 -17.67
N SER A 367 -24.47 7.65 -16.53
CA SER A 367 -23.52 8.50 -15.84
C SER A 367 -22.11 8.36 -16.41
N SER A 368 -21.28 9.39 -16.25
CA SER A 368 -19.89 9.39 -16.66
C SER A 368 -18.96 9.59 -15.47
N VAL A 369 -17.86 8.85 -15.48
CA VAL A 369 -16.68 9.14 -14.66
C VAL A 369 -15.91 10.29 -15.31
N LEU A 370 -15.62 11.34 -14.53
CA LEU A 370 -14.90 12.50 -15.04
C LEU A 370 -13.46 12.13 -15.37
N GLN A 371 -13.01 12.51 -16.56
CA GLN A 371 -11.66 12.35 -17.08
C GLN A 371 -11.05 13.73 -17.38
N LEU A 372 -9.76 13.80 -17.67
CA LEU A 372 -9.10 15.03 -18.13
C LEU A 372 -8.15 14.74 -19.30
N PRO A 373 -8.68 14.39 -20.49
CA PRO A 373 -7.86 13.93 -21.62
C PRO A 373 -6.95 15.02 -22.19
N GLY A 374 -7.21 16.29 -21.90
CA GLY A 374 -6.35 17.41 -22.30
C GLY A 374 -6.34 18.53 -21.27
N ASP A 375 -5.43 19.49 -21.45
CA ASP A 375 -5.27 20.66 -20.58
C ASP A 375 -5.66 21.94 -21.35
N PRO A 376 -6.95 22.15 -21.68
CA PRO A 376 -7.36 23.38 -22.33
C PRO A 376 -7.09 24.56 -21.39
N ASP A 377 -6.36 25.55 -21.89
CA ASP A 377 -6.10 26.83 -21.21
C ASP A 377 -7.37 27.70 -21.28
N ASP A 378 -8.41 27.27 -20.56
CA ASP A 378 -9.68 27.98 -20.45
C ASP A 378 -9.91 28.41 -18.99
N PRO A 379 -10.06 29.72 -18.71
CA PRO A 379 -10.26 30.23 -17.36
C PRO A 379 -11.55 29.71 -16.69
N ARG A 380 -12.49 29.13 -17.45
CA ARG A 380 -13.70 28.50 -16.93
C ARG A 380 -13.40 27.21 -16.16
N ALA A 381 -12.33 26.49 -16.49
CA ALA A 381 -12.02 25.17 -15.91
C ALA A 381 -11.97 25.21 -14.37
N ALA A 382 -11.25 26.17 -13.80
CA ALA A 382 -11.14 26.32 -12.35
C ALA A 382 -12.49 26.63 -11.68
N ARG A 383 -13.28 27.54 -12.25
CA ARG A 383 -14.62 27.88 -11.74
C ARG A 383 -15.56 26.68 -11.81
N VAL A 384 -15.59 25.99 -12.94
CA VAL A 384 -16.46 24.82 -13.17
C VAL A 384 -16.10 23.72 -12.19
N ARG A 385 -14.81 23.38 -12.06
CA ARG A 385 -14.33 22.40 -11.08
C ARG A 385 -14.76 22.75 -9.66
N GLN A 386 -14.61 24.02 -9.26
CA GLN A 386 -15.02 24.47 -7.93
C GLN A 386 -16.53 24.32 -7.69
N ARG A 387 -17.36 24.69 -8.67
CA ARG A 387 -18.83 24.57 -8.57
C ARG A 387 -19.27 23.10 -8.52
N LEU A 388 -18.67 22.25 -9.34
CA LEU A 388 -18.94 20.81 -9.32
C LEU A 388 -18.51 20.16 -8.01
N LEU A 389 -17.32 20.52 -7.49
CA LEU A 389 -16.86 20.02 -6.20
C LEU A 389 -17.81 20.45 -5.07
N ALA A 390 -18.23 21.71 -5.03
CA ALA A 390 -19.18 22.21 -4.04
C ALA A 390 -20.53 21.48 -4.11
N ALA A 391 -21.06 21.25 -5.32
CA ALA A 391 -22.28 20.48 -5.50
C ALA A 391 -22.10 18.99 -5.13
N ARG A 392 -20.91 18.41 -5.33
CA ARG A 392 -20.60 17.06 -4.89
C ARG A 392 -20.54 16.94 -3.37
N ASP A 393 -19.99 17.93 -2.68
CA ASP A 393 -19.89 17.95 -1.21
C ASP A 393 -21.26 17.96 -0.51
N GLU A 394 -22.35 18.27 -1.22
CA GLU A 394 -23.73 18.18 -0.73
C GLU A 394 -24.35 16.77 -0.88
N ARG A 395 -23.69 15.85 -1.60
CA ARG A 395 -24.15 14.46 -1.78
C ARG A 395 -23.80 13.59 -0.55
N PRO A 396 -24.52 12.48 -0.31
CA PRO A 396 -24.11 11.49 0.68
C PRO A 396 -22.68 11.02 0.42
N ARG A 397 -21.79 11.22 1.40
CA ARG A 397 -20.36 10.88 1.26
C ARG A 397 -20.16 9.37 1.40
N PRO A 398 -19.14 8.80 0.75
CA PRO A 398 -18.70 7.44 1.04
C PRO A 398 -18.30 7.30 2.52
N GLY A 399 -18.51 6.11 3.06
CA GLY A 399 -18.05 5.79 4.41
C GLY A 399 -16.53 5.93 4.53
N ARG A 400 -16.04 6.34 5.71
CA ARG A 400 -14.60 6.38 6.01
C ARG A 400 -14.27 5.29 7.01
N ASP A 401 -13.27 4.46 6.70
CA ASP A 401 -12.71 3.54 7.67
C ASP A 401 -11.64 4.29 8.50
N ASP A 402 -12.05 4.79 9.67
CA ASP A 402 -11.20 5.54 10.60
C ASP A 402 -10.06 4.73 11.24
N LYS A 403 -9.91 3.45 10.89
CA LYS A 403 -8.79 2.62 11.35
C LYS A 403 -7.47 3.19 10.83
N ILE A 404 -6.51 3.36 11.72
CA ILE A 404 -5.15 3.79 11.41
C ILE A 404 -4.29 2.53 11.35
N VAL A 405 -3.75 2.23 10.17
CA VAL A 405 -2.82 1.10 9.96
C VAL A 405 -1.39 1.65 9.98
N ALA A 406 -0.50 1.05 10.79
CA ALA A 406 0.85 1.55 11.03
C ALA A 406 1.67 1.63 9.72
N ALA A 407 1.77 0.52 8.96
CA ALA A 407 2.45 0.49 7.67
C ALA A 407 2.01 1.63 6.73
N TRP A 408 0.70 1.81 6.55
CA TRP A 408 0.14 2.76 5.59
C TRP A 408 0.37 4.21 6.01
N ASN A 409 0.36 4.46 7.31
CA ASN A 409 0.75 5.76 7.86
C ASN A 409 2.26 6.00 7.71
N GLY A 410 3.10 4.98 7.83
CA GLY A 410 4.53 5.05 7.48
C GLY A 410 4.77 5.54 6.05
N LEU A 411 4.06 4.94 5.08
CA LEU A 411 4.08 5.38 3.68
C LEU A 411 3.60 6.83 3.51
N ALA A 412 2.52 7.21 4.20
CA ALA A 412 1.98 8.57 4.15
C ALA A 412 2.95 9.60 4.75
N ILE A 413 3.62 9.27 5.85
CA ILE A 413 4.65 10.12 6.48
C ILE A 413 5.77 10.39 5.47
N ALA A 414 6.31 9.36 4.81
CA ALA A 414 7.35 9.52 3.80
C ALA A 414 6.88 10.43 2.65
N ALA A 415 5.68 10.15 2.11
CA ALA A 415 5.12 10.91 0.99
C ALA A 415 4.90 12.39 1.33
N LEU A 416 4.33 12.68 2.50
CA LEU A 416 4.02 14.04 2.93
C LEU A 416 5.27 14.83 3.33
N ALA A 417 6.25 14.20 3.98
CA ALA A 417 7.52 14.84 4.33
C ALA A 417 8.28 15.28 3.07
N GLU A 418 8.45 14.38 2.10
CA GLU A 418 9.16 14.68 0.85
C GLU A 418 8.39 15.68 -0.02
N THR A 419 7.08 15.48 -0.22
CA THR A 419 6.24 16.41 -0.98
C THR A 419 6.25 17.80 -0.35
N GLY A 420 6.16 17.87 0.99
CA GLY A 420 6.28 19.11 1.75
C GLY A 420 7.60 19.83 1.49
N ALA A 421 8.72 19.11 1.54
CA ALA A 421 10.04 19.67 1.30
C ALA A 421 10.27 20.12 -0.16
N PHE A 422 9.85 19.30 -1.13
CA PHE A 422 10.09 19.56 -2.55
C PHE A 422 9.31 20.77 -3.06
N PHE A 423 8.10 21.00 -2.54
CA PHE A 423 7.19 22.03 -3.01
C PHE A 423 7.01 23.22 -2.05
N ASP A 424 7.85 23.35 -1.03
CA ASP A 424 7.78 24.43 -0.02
C ASP A 424 6.43 24.49 0.70
N ARG A 425 5.91 23.33 1.10
CA ARG A 425 4.65 23.13 1.82
C ARG A 425 4.94 22.64 3.26
N PRO A 426 5.36 23.55 4.18
CA PRO A 426 5.70 23.16 5.55
C PRO A 426 4.50 22.59 6.32
N ASP A 427 3.28 22.93 5.91
CA ASP A 427 2.06 22.35 6.46
C ASP A 427 1.97 20.84 6.22
N LEU A 428 2.49 20.31 5.10
CA LEU A 428 2.52 18.87 4.85
C LEU A 428 3.57 18.16 5.72
N VAL A 429 4.73 18.79 5.94
CA VAL A 429 5.76 18.28 6.87
C VAL A 429 5.22 18.23 8.30
N GLU A 430 4.46 19.25 8.71
CA GLU A 430 3.77 19.26 10.00
C GLU A 430 2.78 18.11 10.13
N ARG A 431 1.95 17.85 9.11
CA ARG A 431 1.02 16.71 9.11
C ARG A 431 1.75 15.36 9.14
N ALA A 432 2.89 15.23 8.45
CA ALA A 432 3.73 14.03 8.53
C ALA A 432 4.29 13.82 9.95
N THR A 433 4.72 14.90 10.60
CA THR A 433 5.25 14.88 11.97
C THR A 433 4.17 14.47 12.98
N GLU A 434 2.95 15.01 12.87
CA GLU A 434 1.83 14.63 13.73
C GLU A 434 1.44 13.16 13.59
N ALA A 435 1.46 12.62 12.38
CA ALA A 435 1.21 11.20 12.13
C ALA A 435 2.32 10.32 12.73
N ALA A 436 3.60 10.73 12.59
CA ALA A 436 4.73 10.04 13.18
C ALA A 436 4.65 10.03 14.72
N ASP A 437 4.33 11.18 15.33
CA ASP A 437 4.07 11.33 16.76
C ASP A 437 2.96 10.38 17.24
N LEU A 438 1.88 10.26 16.46
CA LEU A 438 0.80 9.33 16.78
C LEU A 438 1.29 7.87 16.78
N LEU A 439 2.06 7.46 15.77
CA LEU A 439 2.59 6.10 15.71
C LEU A 439 3.50 5.81 16.91
N VAL A 440 4.39 6.73 17.28
CA VAL A 440 5.22 6.57 18.48
C VAL A 440 4.38 6.50 19.76
N ARG A 441 3.35 7.35 19.88
CA ARG A 441 2.56 7.45 21.12
C ARG A 441 1.57 6.30 21.31
N VAL A 442 0.96 5.81 20.23
CA VAL A 442 -0.16 4.86 20.28
C VAL A 442 0.23 3.48 19.77
N HIS A 443 1.02 3.41 18.69
CA HIS A 443 1.37 2.13 18.07
C HIS A 443 2.63 1.51 18.64
N MET A 444 3.60 2.33 19.06
CA MET A 444 4.86 1.84 19.61
C MET A 444 4.71 1.51 21.10
N GLY A 445 4.70 0.21 21.41
CA GLY A 445 4.68 -0.25 22.80
C GLY A 445 5.98 0.08 23.56
N PRO A 446 6.05 -0.20 24.88
CA PRO A 446 7.19 0.17 25.73
C PRO A 446 8.57 -0.35 25.31
N VAL A 447 8.60 -1.37 24.44
CA VAL A 447 9.81 -2.03 23.93
C VAL A 447 9.88 -1.99 22.41
N ALA A 448 9.34 -0.93 21.79
CA ALA A 448 9.32 -0.74 20.33
C ALA A 448 8.55 -1.80 19.52
N ARG A 449 7.78 -2.68 20.18
CA ARG A 449 6.85 -3.59 19.50
C ARG A 449 5.65 -2.80 19.00
N LEU A 450 5.45 -2.80 17.68
CA LEU A 450 4.31 -2.13 17.06
C LEU A 450 3.03 -2.93 17.30
N VAL A 451 1.93 -2.23 17.52
CA VAL A 451 0.59 -2.73 17.19
C VAL A 451 0.23 -2.30 15.77
N ARG A 452 -0.48 -3.16 15.05
CA ARG A 452 -0.79 -2.92 13.64
C ARG A 452 -1.77 -1.77 13.45
N THR A 453 -2.84 -1.76 14.26
CA THR A 453 -3.95 -0.83 14.08
C THR A 453 -4.24 0.00 15.32
N SER A 454 -4.85 1.15 15.13
CA SER A 454 -5.51 1.91 16.19
C SER A 454 -6.77 2.59 15.66
N LYS A 455 -7.69 2.95 16.57
CA LYS A 455 -8.91 3.71 16.26
C LYS A 455 -9.33 4.51 17.48
N ASP A 456 -9.79 5.75 17.28
CA ASP A 456 -10.25 6.66 18.35
C ASP A 456 -9.21 6.82 19.47
N GLY A 457 -7.93 6.88 19.10
CA GLY A 457 -6.79 7.00 20.02
C GLY A 457 -6.45 5.74 20.83
N ARG A 458 -7.04 4.59 20.48
CA ARG A 458 -6.79 3.31 21.15
C ARG A 458 -6.09 2.33 20.21
N ALA A 459 -4.97 1.77 20.67
CA ALA A 459 -4.30 0.65 20.02
C ALA A 459 -5.24 -0.56 19.92
N GLY A 460 -5.20 -1.25 18.79
CA GLY A 460 -5.86 -2.54 18.58
C GLY A 460 -5.09 -3.70 19.22
N ASP A 461 -5.67 -4.90 19.15
CA ASP A 461 -5.15 -6.09 19.85
C ASP A 461 -4.08 -6.86 19.06
N HIS A 462 -3.85 -6.49 17.79
CA HIS A 462 -2.99 -7.24 16.89
C HIS A 462 -1.59 -6.64 16.80
N ALA A 463 -0.58 -7.50 16.98
CA ALA A 463 0.82 -7.13 16.81
C ALA A 463 1.11 -6.73 15.35
N GLY A 464 2.03 -5.79 15.18
CA GLY A 464 2.54 -5.40 13.87
C GLY A 464 3.24 -6.56 13.16
N VAL A 465 3.06 -6.63 11.85
CA VAL A 465 3.77 -7.53 10.94
C VAL A 465 4.95 -6.82 10.30
N LEU A 466 5.80 -7.53 9.57
CA LEU A 466 7.05 -7.00 9.00
C LEU A 466 6.85 -5.72 8.18
N GLU A 467 5.75 -5.66 7.42
CA GLU A 467 5.30 -4.48 6.67
C GLU A 467 5.23 -3.24 7.58
N ASP A 468 4.64 -3.36 8.77
CA ASP A 468 4.51 -2.25 9.72
C ASP A 468 5.87 -1.73 10.20
N TYR A 469 6.84 -2.61 10.41
CA TYR A 469 8.19 -2.19 10.83
C TYR A 469 8.96 -1.54 9.68
N GLY A 470 8.89 -2.12 8.48
CA GLY A 470 9.59 -1.62 7.30
C GLY A 470 9.08 -0.24 6.86
N ASP A 471 7.77 -0.10 6.67
CA ASP A 471 7.19 1.13 6.13
C ASP A 471 7.19 2.28 7.16
N VAL A 472 7.02 1.98 8.46
CA VAL A 472 7.14 3.02 9.50
C VAL A 472 8.59 3.49 9.65
N ALA A 473 9.56 2.57 9.61
CA ALA A 473 10.97 2.95 9.64
C ALA A 473 11.35 3.81 8.42
N GLU A 474 10.90 3.46 7.21
CA GLU A 474 11.08 4.28 6.01
C GLU A 474 10.46 5.69 6.19
N GLY A 475 9.25 5.77 6.72
CA GLY A 475 8.58 7.05 7.04
C GLY A 475 9.40 7.91 8.01
N PHE A 476 9.89 7.33 9.09
CA PHE A 476 10.73 8.02 10.07
C PHE A 476 12.07 8.45 9.48
N LEU A 477 12.71 7.63 8.64
CA LEU A 477 13.96 7.98 7.97
C LEU A 477 13.78 9.16 6.99
N ALA A 478 12.72 9.16 6.20
CA ALA A 478 12.38 10.28 5.32
C ALA A 478 12.11 11.56 6.13
N LEU A 479 11.35 11.46 7.24
CA LEU A 479 11.06 12.59 8.11
C LEU A 479 12.33 13.11 8.80
N ALA A 480 13.22 12.23 9.25
CA ALA A 480 14.53 12.60 9.82
C ALA A 480 15.35 13.42 8.82
N GLY A 481 15.38 12.98 7.55
CA GLY A 481 16.09 13.70 6.49
C GLY A 481 15.50 15.08 6.19
N VAL A 482 14.17 15.23 6.24
CA VAL A 482 13.49 16.51 5.97
C VAL A 482 13.56 17.49 7.15
N THR A 483 13.43 16.99 8.38
CA THR A 483 13.35 17.81 9.60
C THR A 483 14.72 18.05 10.25
N GLY A 484 15.71 17.19 9.96
CA GLY A 484 16.99 17.19 10.68
C GLY A 484 16.87 16.82 12.15
N GLU A 485 15.78 16.15 12.56
CA GLU A 485 15.58 15.68 13.93
C GLU A 485 16.03 14.21 14.06
N GLY A 486 17.07 13.97 14.86
CA GLY A 486 17.68 12.65 15.03
C GLY A 486 16.81 11.65 15.80
N ALA A 487 15.82 12.13 16.55
CA ALA A 487 14.85 11.28 17.26
C ALA A 487 14.13 10.32 16.29
N TRP A 488 13.77 10.77 15.09
CA TRP A 488 13.14 9.91 14.08
C TRP A 488 14.08 8.80 13.59
N LEU A 489 15.37 9.11 13.43
CA LEU A 489 16.39 8.10 13.11
C LEU A 489 16.52 7.08 14.26
N GLU A 490 16.50 7.52 15.51
CA GLU A 490 16.56 6.64 16.68
C GLU A 490 15.34 5.69 16.73
N PHE A 491 14.13 6.21 16.55
CA PHE A 491 12.92 5.38 16.50
C PHE A 491 12.95 4.37 15.35
N ALA A 492 13.42 4.77 14.16
CA ALA A 492 13.61 3.85 13.04
C ALA A 492 14.58 2.71 13.42
N GLY A 493 15.69 3.03 14.10
CA GLY A 493 16.66 2.06 14.59
C GLY A 493 16.03 1.02 15.52
N PHE A 494 15.21 1.45 16.49
CA PHE A 494 14.52 0.52 17.40
C PHE A 494 13.60 -0.45 16.66
N LEU A 495 12.89 0.02 15.62
CA LEU A 495 12.03 -0.85 14.81
C LEU A 495 12.85 -1.85 14.00
N LEU A 496 13.98 -1.42 13.43
CA LEU A 496 14.85 -2.28 12.62
C LEU A 496 15.61 -3.30 13.46
N ASP A 497 15.98 -2.98 14.70
CA ASP A 497 16.53 -3.95 15.64
C ASP A 497 15.51 -5.07 15.94
N ILE A 498 14.22 -4.74 16.05
CA ILE A 498 13.16 -5.74 16.18
C ILE A 498 13.04 -6.61 14.91
N VAL A 499 13.19 -6.03 13.71
CA VAL A 499 13.26 -6.80 12.45
C VAL A 499 14.39 -7.83 12.50
N LEU A 500 15.60 -7.40 12.87
CA LEU A 500 16.76 -8.28 12.98
C LEU A 500 16.58 -9.38 14.01
N GLN A 501 15.95 -9.05 15.15
CA GLN A 501 15.77 -9.99 16.26
C GLN A 501 14.67 -11.02 16.00
N HIS A 502 13.54 -10.59 15.45
CA HIS A 502 12.31 -11.38 15.46
C HIS A 502 11.81 -11.80 14.09
N PHE A 503 12.22 -11.13 13.01
CA PHE A 503 11.69 -11.38 11.66
C PHE A 503 12.69 -12.06 10.71
N ARG A 504 13.97 -12.09 11.06
CA ARG A 504 15.05 -12.65 10.24
C ARG A 504 15.25 -14.15 10.49
N GLY A 505 15.44 -14.91 9.41
CA GLY A 505 15.88 -16.31 9.41
C GLY A 505 17.40 -16.47 9.28
N GLU A 506 17.90 -17.70 9.43
CA GLU A 506 19.35 -17.99 9.46
C GLU A 506 20.09 -17.70 8.15
N GLY A 507 19.38 -17.70 7.00
CA GLY A 507 19.96 -17.51 5.66
C GLY A 507 19.56 -16.20 4.99
N GLY A 508 19.29 -15.15 5.77
CA GLY A 508 18.91 -13.83 5.23
C GLY A 508 17.45 -13.71 4.83
N GLN A 509 16.64 -14.76 5.03
CA GLN A 509 15.21 -14.69 4.78
C GLN A 509 14.51 -13.81 5.79
N LEU A 510 13.44 -13.13 5.37
CA LEU A 510 12.56 -12.40 6.27
C LEU A 510 11.19 -13.06 6.30
N TYR A 511 10.52 -13.06 7.43
CA TYR A 511 9.15 -13.59 7.59
C TYR A 511 8.18 -12.45 7.85
N ASP A 512 6.92 -12.60 7.49
CA ASP A 512 5.94 -11.51 7.65
C ASP A 512 5.50 -11.33 9.11
N THR A 513 5.61 -12.37 9.92
CA THR A 513 5.25 -12.35 11.35
C THR A 513 6.49 -12.55 12.21
N ALA A 514 6.49 -12.06 13.45
CA ALA A 514 7.56 -12.32 14.41
C ALA A 514 7.64 -13.81 14.79
N ASP A 515 8.80 -14.28 15.24
CA ASP A 515 9.01 -15.67 15.66
C ASP A 515 8.25 -16.08 16.94
N ASP A 516 7.82 -15.08 17.72
CA ASP A 516 7.01 -15.19 18.92
C ASP A 516 5.53 -14.80 18.72
N ALA A 517 5.10 -14.60 17.46
CA ALA A 517 3.70 -14.33 17.12
C ALA A 517 2.79 -15.57 17.30
N GLU A 518 1.48 -15.37 17.16
CA GLU A 518 0.50 -16.45 17.14
C GLU A 518 0.90 -17.50 16.08
N ARG A 519 0.92 -18.78 16.48
CA ARG A 519 1.31 -19.87 15.58
C ARG A 519 0.15 -20.26 14.68
N LEU A 520 0.29 -19.95 13.39
CA LEU A 520 -0.57 -20.47 12.32
C LEU A 520 -0.03 -21.80 11.77
N ILE A 521 -0.68 -22.37 10.76
CA ILE A 521 -0.24 -23.63 10.11
C ILE A 521 1.18 -23.54 9.53
N ARG A 522 1.63 -22.32 9.20
CA ARG A 522 3.02 -21.97 8.90
C ARG A 522 3.24 -20.50 9.16
N ARG A 523 4.52 -20.10 9.27
CA ARG A 523 4.91 -18.70 9.33
C ARG A 523 4.83 -18.10 7.91
N PRO A 524 4.01 -17.07 7.66
CA PRO A 524 3.95 -16.42 6.36
C PRO A 524 5.27 -15.73 6.01
N GLN A 525 5.53 -15.69 4.71
CA GLN A 525 6.77 -15.19 4.12
C GLN A 525 6.47 -14.89 2.64
N ASP A 526 5.80 -13.78 2.34
CA ASP A 526 5.52 -13.36 0.97
C ASP A 526 6.43 -12.18 0.56
N PRO A 527 7.40 -12.39 -0.33
CA PRO A 527 8.28 -11.34 -0.81
C PRO A 527 7.68 -10.55 -1.98
N THR A 528 6.46 -10.87 -2.41
CA THR A 528 5.85 -10.23 -3.58
C THR A 528 5.07 -8.97 -3.21
N ASP A 529 5.35 -7.89 -3.93
CA ASP A 529 4.59 -6.64 -3.79
C ASP A 529 3.15 -6.88 -4.23
N SER A 530 2.22 -6.28 -3.51
CA SER A 530 0.79 -6.30 -3.83
C SER A 530 0.30 -4.87 -4.11
N ALA A 531 -0.74 -4.42 -3.42
CA ALA A 531 -1.12 -3.01 -3.40
C ALA A 531 -0.10 -2.15 -2.62
N THR A 532 0.67 -2.79 -1.74
CA THR A 532 1.77 -2.21 -0.95
C THR A 532 3.09 -2.94 -1.26
N PRO A 533 4.25 -2.33 -0.93
CA PRO A 533 5.51 -3.06 -0.86
C PRO A 533 5.39 -4.31 0.01
N ALA A 534 6.01 -5.41 -0.39
CA ALA A 534 6.10 -6.57 0.50
C ALA A 534 6.84 -6.20 1.78
N GLY A 535 6.41 -6.71 2.94
CA GLY A 535 7.12 -6.45 4.20
C GLY A 535 8.62 -6.78 4.11
N TRP A 536 8.95 -7.84 3.36
CA TRP A 536 10.32 -8.20 3.04
C TRP A 536 11.11 -7.05 2.39
N THR A 537 10.62 -6.50 1.28
CA THR A 537 11.33 -5.47 0.51
C THR A 537 11.26 -4.11 1.18
N ALA A 538 10.17 -3.81 1.90
CA ALA A 538 10.02 -2.64 2.76
C ALA A 538 11.12 -2.61 3.83
N ALA A 539 11.27 -3.71 4.58
CA ALA A 539 12.30 -3.84 5.59
C ALA A 539 13.71 -3.78 4.99
N ALA A 540 13.96 -4.44 3.84
CA ALA A 540 15.25 -4.36 3.16
C ALA A 540 15.63 -2.91 2.78
N GLY A 541 14.66 -2.12 2.30
CA GLY A 541 14.84 -0.69 2.00
C GLY A 541 15.19 0.13 3.24
N ALA A 542 14.40 0.00 4.30
CA ALA A 542 14.62 0.73 5.54
C ALA A 542 15.95 0.35 6.22
N LEU A 543 16.31 -0.94 6.21
CA LEU A 543 17.62 -1.43 6.70
C LEU A 543 18.78 -0.78 5.93
N LEU A 544 18.69 -0.70 4.60
CA LEU A 544 19.70 -0.10 3.73
C LEU A 544 19.86 1.40 4.01
N SER A 545 18.74 2.13 4.05
CA SER A 545 18.71 3.57 4.34
C SER A 545 19.24 3.88 5.75
N TYR A 546 18.82 3.11 6.76
CA TYR A 546 19.32 3.26 8.13
C TYR A 546 20.83 3.01 8.21
N ALA A 547 21.33 1.98 7.52
CA ALA A 547 22.77 1.71 7.46
C ALA A 547 23.56 2.84 6.77
N ALA A 548 22.98 3.51 5.77
CA ALA A 548 23.59 4.68 5.14
C ALA A 548 23.61 5.90 6.07
N HIS A 549 22.59 6.10 6.91
CA HIS A 549 22.59 7.16 7.93
C HIS A 549 23.55 6.91 9.10
N THR A 550 23.79 5.66 9.45
CA THR A 550 24.45 5.30 10.73
C THR A 550 25.82 4.67 10.60
N GLY A 551 26.10 4.01 9.47
CA GLY A 551 27.28 3.18 9.29
C GLY A 551 27.16 1.81 9.94
N SER A 552 25.94 1.40 10.30
CA SER A 552 25.69 0.12 10.95
C SER A 552 25.87 -1.05 9.97
N GLU A 553 26.96 -1.79 10.14
CA GLU A 553 27.25 -3.01 9.36
C GLU A 553 26.18 -4.11 9.51
N PRO A 554 25.66 -4.44 10.72
CA PRO A 554 24.61 -5.47 10.84
C PRO A 554 23.36 -5.20 9.99
N HIS A 555 22.89 -3.95 10.00
CA HIS A 555 21.76 -3.49 9.20
C HIS A 555 22.07 -3.55 7.68
N ARG A 556 23.29 -3.15 7.27
CA ARG A 556 23.74 -3.26 5.86
C ARG A 556 23.76 -4.70 5.38
N THR A 557 24.40 -5.59 6.12
CA THR A 557 24.46 -7.02 5.79
C THR A 557 23.07 -7.62 5.69
N ALA A 558 22.17 -7.30 6.63
CA ALA A 558 20.80 -7.79 6.59
C ALA A 558 20.02 -7.29 5.37
N ALA A 559 20.20 -6.03 4.95
CA ALA A 559 19.59 -5.50 3.74
C ALA A 559 20.10 -6.21 2.48
N GLU A 560 21.42 -6.38 2.34
CA GLU A 560 22.05 -7.05 1.20
C GLU A 560 21.62 -8.50 1.06
N GLU A 561 21.57 -9.23 2.18
CA GLU A 561 21.04 -10.59 2.24
C GLU A 561 19.57 -10.62 1.84
N ALA A 562 18.71 -9.79 2.45
CA ALA A 562 17.28 -9.76 2.14
C ALA A 562 17.02 -9.48 0.64
N LEU A 563 17.83 -8.63 0.00
CA LEU A 563 17.72 -8.33 -1.43
C LEU A 563 18.05 -9.52 -2.35
N GLY A 564 18.65 -10.60 -1.84
CA GLY A 564 18.85 -11.84 -2.59
C GLY A 564 17.56 -12.39 -3.23
N VAL A 565 16.37 -12.04 -2.72
CA VAL A 565 15.08 -12.40 -3.32
C VAL A 565 14.85 -11.77 -4.70
N VAL A 566 15.44 -10.60 -4.96
CA VAL A 566 15.35 -9.89 -6.24
C VAL A 566 16.00 -10.69 -7.36
N LYS A 567 17.05 -11.48 -7.06
CA LYS A 567 17.68 -12.37 -8.06
C LYS A 567 16.72 -13.46 -8.54
N ALA A 568 15.86 -13.95 -7.65
CA ALA A 568 14.88 -14.97 -7.98
C ALA A 568 13.65 -14.41 -8.70
N LEU A 569 13.16 -13.24 -8.27
CA LEU A 569 11.90 -12.67 -8.74
C LEU A 569 12.06 -11.61 -9.82
N GLY A 570 13.12 -10.80 -9.82
CA GLY A 570 13.33 -9.72 -10.78
C GLY A 570 13.22 -10.19 -12.24
N PRO A 571 13.94 -11.25 -12.65
CA PRO A 571 13.86 -11.77 -14.02
C PRO A 571 12.52 -12.47 -14.37
N ARG A 572 11.73 -12.89 -13.38
CA ARG A 572 10.56 -13.76 -13.58
C ARG A 572 9.23 -13.02 -13.42
N ALA A 573 9.15 -12.12 -12.47
CA ALA A 573 7.94 -11.44 -12.01
C ALA A 573 8.24 -9.99 -11.61
N PRO A 574 8.90 -9.16 -12.46
CA PRO A 574 9.36 -7.83 -12.09
C PRO A 574 8.24 -6.88 -11.63
N ARG A 575 7.00 -7.12 -12.05
CA ARG A 575 5.82 -6.37 -11.60
C ARG A 575 5.46 -6.55 -10.13
N PHE A 576 5.85 -7.68 -9.55
CA PHE A 576 5.53 -8.07 -8.18
C PHE A 576 6.76 -7.98 -7.27
N ILE A 577 7.82 -7.29 -7.70
CA ILE A 577 9.02 -7.03 -6.90
C ILE A 577 9.59 -5.64 -7.21
N GLY A 578 8.72 -4.71 -7.61
CA GLY A 578 9.09 -3.35 -7.99
C GLY A 578 9.83 -2.61 -6.88
N TRP A 579 9.41 -2.76 -5.62
CA TRP A 579 10.07 -2.08 -4.50
C TRP A 579 11.44 -2.72 -4.22
N GLY A 580 11.53 -4.05 -4.26
CA GLY A 580 12.82 -4.74 -4.18
C GLY A 580 13.80 -4.32 -5.28
N LEU A 581 13.31 -4.15 -6.52
CA LEU A 581 14.10 -3.61 -7.63
C LEU A 581 14.52 -2.16 -7.38
N ALA A 582 13.64 -1.31 -6.85
CA ALA A 582 13.94 0.08 -6.50
C ALA A 582 14.99 0.20 -5.38
N VAL A 583 14.97 -0.70 -4.39
CA VAL A 583 15.98 -0.77 -3.33
C VAL A 583 17.30 -1.33 -3.89
N ALA A 584 17.25 -2.30 -4.82
CA ALA A 584 18.44 -2.79 -5.49
C ALA A 584 19.14 -1.71 -6.34
N GLU A 585 18.38 -0.81 -6.99
CA GLU A 585 18.96 0.36 -7.67
C GLU A 585 19.72 1.29 -6.70
N ALA A 586 19.18 1.49 -5.48
CA ALA A 586 19.87 2.25 -4.44
C ALA A 586 21.15 1.55 -3.99
N LEU A 587 21.12 0.24 -3.76
CA LEU A 587 22.30 -0.54 -3.39
C LEU A 587 23.40 -0.43 -4.46
N LEU A 588 23.05 -0.54 -5.75
CA LEU A 588 24.02 -0.48 -6.85
C LEU A 588 24.60 0.93 -7.10
N ASP A 589 23.88 2.01 -6.79
CA ASP A 589 24.49 3.35 -6.80
C ASP A 589 25.51 3.52 -5.65
N GLY A 590 25.43 2.64 -4.63
CA GLY A 590 26.06 2.82 -3.33
C GLY A 590 25.39 4.00 -2.64
N PRO A 591 24.33 3.79 -1.82
CA PRO A 591 23.40 4.84 -1.43
C PRO A 591 24.16 6.09 -1.01
N ARG A 592 23.87 7.22 -1.65
CA ARG A 592 24.65 8.44 -1.39
C ARG A 592 24.36 8.92 0.02
N GLU A 593 25.40 8.99 0.81
CA GLU A 593 25.36 9.42 2.20
C GLU A 593 25.64 10.93 2.21
N VAL A 594 24.57 11.76 2.26
CA VAL A 594 24.69 13.22 2.16
C VAL A 594 24.65 13.86 3.54
N ALA A 595 25.76 14.43 3.96
CA ALA A 595 25.85 15.17 5.22
C ALA A 595 25.92 16.67 4.93
N VAL A 596 24.98 17.44 5.48
CA VAL A 596 24.93 18.90 5.35
C VAL A 596 25.20 19.53 6.71
N ALA A 597 26.44 19.95 6.90
CA ALA A 597 26.87 20.72 8.05
C ALA A 597 26.38 22.16 7.91
N GLY A 598 25.18 22.45 8.40
CA GLY A 598 24.49 23.71 8.12
C GLY A 598 23.06 23.76 8.65
N PRO A 599 22.36 24.89 8.46
CA PRO A 599 20.98 25.03 8.91
C PRO A 599 20.06 24.07 8.15
N VAL A 600 19.19 23.38 8.89
CA VAL A 600 18.03 22.69 8.32
C VAL A 600 17.18 23.71 7.56
N GLY A 601 16.77 23.33 6.36
CA GLY A 601 16.02 24.19 5.43
C GLY A 601 16.88 25.22 4.68
N GLY A 602 18.20 25.24 4.90
CA GLY A 602 19.14 26.04 4.11
C GLY A 602 19.29 25.55 2.67
N GLU A 603 19.96 26.35 1.84
CA GLU A 603 20.13 26.07 0.40
C GLU A 603 20.73 24.69 0.13
N LEU A 604 21.86 24.34 0.74
CA LEU A 604 22.50 23.02 0.56
C LEU A 604 21.62 21.87 1.04
N HIS A 605 20.83 22.06 2.10
CA HIS A 605 19.90 21.04 2.58
C HIS A 605 18.79 20.79 1.56
N ARG A 606 18.18 21.86 1.06
CA ARG A 606 17.17 21.79 0.00
C ARG A 606 17.73 21.15 -1.27
N THR A 607 18.94 21.51 -1.68
CA THR A 607 19.63 20.90 -2.82
C THR A 607 19.86 19.41 -2.61
N ALA A 608 20.23 18.98 -1.39
CA ALA A 608 20.41 17.58 -1.06
C ALA A 608 19.11 16.78 -1.20
N LEU A 609 17.99 17.30 -0.65
CA LEU A 609 16.68 16.67 -0.74
C LEU A 609 16.16 16.56 -2.20
N LEU A 610 16.45 17.56 -3.03
CA LEU A 610 16.10 17.58 -4.45
C LEU A 610 17.05 16.74 -5.33
N GLY A 611 18.07 16.11 -4.75
CA GLY A 611 18.94 15.17 -5.45
C GLY A 611 18.17 14.00 -6.06
N ARG A 612 18.63 13.50 -7.22
CA ARG A 612 17.98 12.39 -7.96
C ARG A 612 18.66 11.04 -7.74
N ALA A 613 19.75 11.01 -6.99
CA ALA A 613 20.51 9.80 -6.70
C ALA A 613 19.65 8.73 -6.00
N PRO A 614 19.56 7.50 -6.55
CA PRO A 614 18.76 6.42 -5.96
C PRO A 614 19.13 6.11 -4.50
N GLY A 615 18.13 6.15 -3.62
CA GLY A 615 18.28 5.86 -2.20
C GLY A 615 19.26 6.76 -1.45
N ALA A 616 19.54 7.96 -1.95
CA ALA A 616 20.35 8.92 -1.21
C ALA A 616 19.68 9.27 0.13
N VAL A 617 20.48 9.29 1.19
CA VAL A 617 20.07 9.69 2.53
C VAL A 617 20.64 11.07 2.84
N VAL A 618 19.88 11.89 3.56
CA VAL A 618 20.28 13.27 3.89
C VAL A 618 20.26 13.44 5.40
N ALA A 619 21.39 13.86 5.97
CA ALA A 619 21.48 14.31 7.36
C ALA A 619 21.88 15.78 7.37
N ALA A 620 21.09 16.64 8.00
CA ALA A 620 21.38 18.07 8.10
C ALA A 620 21.32 18.54 9.55
N GLY A 621 22.26 19.41 9.93
CA GLY A 621 22.33 19.95 11.28
C GLY A 621 23.64 20.68 11.57
N GLU A 622 23.79 21.13 12.81
CA GLU A 622 25.03 21.75 13.27
C GLU A 622 26.19 20.74 13.30
N SER A 623 27.40 21.18 12.94
CA SER A 623 28.58 20.33 12.89
C SER A 623 28.89 19.70 14.25
N GLY A 624 29.12 18.38 14.26
CA GLY A 624 29.41 17.63 15.49
C GLY A 624 28.20 17.40 16.38
N GLY A 625 26.98 17.70 15.90
CA GLY A 625 25.74 17.35 16.59
C GLY A 625 25.58 15.83 16.74
N ALA A 626 25.07 15.40 17.89
CA ALA A 626 24.83 13.97 18.18
C ALA A 626 23.58 13.41 17.48
N GLU A 627 22.80 14.25 16.80
CA GLU A 627 21.53 13.89 16.14
C GLU A 627 21.72 12.83 15.04
N PHE A 628 22.81 12.91 14.26
CA PHE A 628 23.10 11.97 13.17
C PHE A 628 24.55 11.49 13.22
N PRO A 629 24.79 10.17 13.23
CA PRO A 629 26.15 9.63 13.07
C PRO A 629 26.80 10.08 11.75
N LEU A 630 25.99 10.26 10.69
CA LEU A 630 26.46 10.75 9.39
C LEU A 630 27.02 12.19 9.43
N LEU A 631 26.76 13.00 10.46
CA LEU A 631 27.36 14.34 10.62
C LEU A 631 28.69 14.34 11.38
N ALA A 632 29.09 13.19 11.95
CA ALA A 632 30.35 13.07 12.67
C ALA A 632 31.54 13.39 11.76
N ASP A 633 32.53 14.12 12.29
CA ASP A 633 33.77 14.52 11.61
C ASP A 633 33.59 15.26 10.27
N ARG A 634 32.45 15.92 10.08
CA ARG A 634 32.11 16.70 8.88
C ARG A 634 31.82 18.16 9.24
N PRO A 635 32.87 18.96 9.50
CA PRO A 635 32.72 20.34 9.94
C PRO A 635 32.28 21.29 8.81
N LYS A 636 31.81 22.48 9.16
CA LYS A 636 31.70 23.61 8.23
C LYS A 636 33.10 24.01 7.70
N ALA A 637 33.25 24.17 6.38
CA ALA A 637 34.45 24.70 5.75
C ALA A 637 34.49 26.22 5.90
N ASP A 638 35.55 26.76 6.51
CA ASP A 638 35.72 28.20 6.78
C ASP A 638 34.51 28.87 7.46
N GLY A 639 33.75 28.10 8.25
CA GLY A 639 32.54 28.55 8.95
C GLY A 639 31.27 28.63 8.08
N ALA A 640 31.34 28.27 6.80
CA ALA A 640 30.20 28.25 5.88
C ALA A 640 29.47 26.89 5.89
N PRO A 641 28.15 26.85 5.63
CA PRO A 641 27.43 25.60 5.40
C PRO A 641 28.15 24.74 4.36
N THR A 642 28.33 23.46 4.65
CA THR A 642 29.15 22.56 3.81
C THR A 642 28.47 21.22 3.65
N ALA A 643 28.42 20.72 2.42
CA ALA A 643 27.89 19.42 2.09
C ALA A 643 29.02 18.42 1.79
N TYR A 644 28.80 17.18 2.23
CA TYR A 644 29.65 16.02 1.97
C TYR A 644 28.79 14.97 1.31
N VAL A 645 29.22 14.47 0.16
CA VAL A 645 28.59 13.34 -0.52
C VAL A 645 29.53 12.16 -0.38
N CYS A 646 29.08 11.13 0.32
CA CYS A 646 29.89 9.95 0.60
C CYS A 646 29.25 8.68 0.02
N ARG A 647 30.11 7.69 -0.22
CA ARG A 647 29.71 6.31 -0.52
C ARG A 647 30.50 5.40 0.37
N HIS A 648 29.83 4.51 1.10
CA HIS A 648 30.47 3.62 2.06
C HIS A 648 31.37 4.39 3.04
N PHE A 649 30.90 5.54 3.53
CA PHE A 649 31.59 6.44 4.46
C PHE A 649 32.89 7.05 3.93
N VAL A 650 33.13 6.96 2.61
CA VAL A 650 34.22 7.65 1.91
C VAL A 650 33.63 8.82 1.12
N CYS A 651 34.03 10.03 1.47
CA CYS A 651 33.46 11.26 0.91
C CYS A 651 34.29 11.80 -0.26
N ASP A 652 33.59 12.37 -1.24
CA ASP A 652 34.19 13.26 -2.22
C ASP A 652 34.66 14.58 -1.56
N ALA A 653 35.31 15.46 -2.33
CA ALA A 653 35.70 16.77 -1.84
C ALA A 653 34.45 17.55 -1.35
N PRO A 654 34.46 18.10 -0.13
CA PRO A 654 33.32 18.85 0.39
C PRO A 654 33.06 20.10 -0.43
N THR A 655 31.78 20.51 -0.49
CA THR A 655 31.35 21.68 -1.26
C THR A 655 30.49 22.62 -0.41
N THR A 656 30.70 23.93 -0.58
CA THR A 656 29.80 24.99 -0.09
C THR A 656 28.86 25.50 -1.19
N ASP A 657 29.01 24.98 -2.41
CA ASP A 657 28.28 25.41 -3.60
C ASP A 657 27.15 24.42 -3.94
N ALA A 658 25.93 24.97 -4.06
CA ALA A 658 24.72 24.21 -4.33
C ALA A 658 24.72 23.59 -5.73
N GLU A 659 25.27 24.27 -6.74
CA GLU A 659 25.30 23.74 -8.12
C GLU A 659 26.25 22.52 -8.23
N THR A 660 27.37 22.57 -7.51
CA THR A 660 28.29 21.43 -7.37
C THR A 660 27.64 20.27 -6.61
N LEU A 661 26.92 20.54 -5.53
CA LEU A 661 26.17 19.51 -4.80
C LEU A 661 25.09 18.88 -5.67
N ALA A 662 24.33 19.69 -6.41
CA ALA A 662 23.29 19.22 -7.31
C ALA A 662 23.85 18.23 -8.32
N ARG A 663 24.92 18.59 -9.05
CA ARG A 663 25.59 17.68 -10.00
C ARG A 663 26.09 16.39 -9.34
N ALA A 664 26.66 16.50 -8.14
CA ALA A 664 27.10 15.36 -7.35
C ALA A 664 25.95 14.46 -6.85
N LEU A 665 24.70 14.88 -6.96
CA LEU A 665 23.49 14.12 -6.63
C LEU A 665 22.62 13.83 -7.86
N GLY A 666 23.18 14.01 -9.06
CA GLY A 666 22.47 13.80 -10.31
C GLY A 666 21.47 14.91 -10.64
N GLY A 667 21.52 16.08 -10.02
CA GLY A 667 20.78 17.28 -10.45
C GLY A 667 21.27 17.82 -11.80
N ALA A 668 20.42 18.63 -12.44
CA ALA A 668 20.71 19.32 -13.71
C ALA A 668 21.54 20.59 -13.49
#